data_AF-A0A820Y7A8-F1
#
_entry.id   AF-A0A820Y7A8-F1
#
_cell.length_a   1.000
_cell.length_b   1.000
_cell.length_c   1.000
_cell.angle_alpha   90.00
_cell.angle_beta   90.00
_cell.angle_gamma   90.00
#
_symmetry.space_group_name_H-M   'P 1'
#
loop_
_entity.id
_entity.type
_entity.pdbx_description
1 polymer ?
#
loop_
_entity_poly.entity_id
_entity_poly.type
_entity_poly.pdbx_seq_one_letter_code
_entity_poly.pdbx_strand_id
1 'polypeptide(L)'
;MKYILVTGGVISGIGKGIISSSIGTILRSYGFRVTSIKIDPYINIDAGTFSPYEHGEVFVLDDGGEVDLDLGNYERFLDITLHRDNNITAGKIYRSVIDKERRGDYLGKTVQVVPHITDAIQEWVERVACISVDDDKTTPDICIVELGGTIGDIESMPFVEAFRQFQFRVKRDNFCLVHVSLVPQPNATKEHKTKPTQHSVKELRGHGLSPDLIICRCETQMPLAAKEKVAMFCQVEKEHVICIPDVNTLYRVPVLLQETGVFNFLSTRLGLTLKCNYDQSMMIKWRELIERSERQLEEVVIALVGKYTALEDAYASVLKALNHAALFCNRKLNIRFVHASDLEANRKKEDPVKYHEAWQQLCSAHGVIVPGGFGSRGVEGKIAAIEWARTQSKPFLGICLGLQCAVIEFARHVLQYKGANSSEFDKVEHQVVIEMPEHNTGTMGGTMRLGRRTTHFVTDDSILKKLYGNVDTIDERHRHRYEVNPKYVEEFEKAGMKFVGHSDDNQRMEILELDNHPYFVAVQYHPEYISRPLKPTAPYLGLIWAACGELKNVLTHVTKAPTTPDVGNKSHDIFSHIAELALCSIATPLSYYTIFFKIKNEKPVEEEGEQRPGKIGVLSFCQSGDITGQEIRVTRQKHTDLQNEVNDRICKQQVSAKISTHGLSFISGNLVYDARQPEEKGLVPLGEGPKIVSAREFYNDLCEKAERERRSNRKNKSSNYHKDIGDDIQMSEFALQKNVPLGPADLNLLATVGPRTIHVYDKLCVVVLSNK
;
A
#
# COMPACT_ATOMS: atom_id res chain seq x y z
N MET A 1 24.56 4.11 -9.44
CA MET A 1 23.53 3.06 -9.46
C MET A 1 23.87 1.99 -8.44
N LYS A 2 22.88 1.57 -7.65
CA LYS A 2 22.97 0.42 -6.74
C LYS A 2 21.97 -0.64 -7.21
N TYR A 3 22.28 -1.92 -7.02
CA TYR A 3 21.45 -3.04 -7.46
C TYR A 3 21.06 -3.92 -6.27
N ILE A 4 19.76 -4.23 -6.17
CA ILE A 4 19.23 -5.19 -5.21
C ILE A 4 18.64 -6.34 -6.01
N LEU A 5 19.31 -7.49 -6.03
CA LEU A 5 18.80 -8.70 -6.65
C LEU A 5 17.93 -9.45 -5.64
N VAL A 6 16.68 -9.74 -6.01
CA VAL A 6 15.75 -10.54 -5.20
C VAL A 6 15.53 -11.88 -5.89
N THR A 7 15.79 -12.97 -5.17
CA THR A 7 15.67 -14.35 -5.69
C THR A 7 14.67 -15.17 -4.89
N GLY A 8 14.06 -16.17 -5.53
CA GLY A 8 13.11 -17.09 -4.89
C GLY A 8 13.73 -18.45 -4.60
N GLY A 9 13.41 -19.00 -3.44
CA GLY A 9 13.91 -20.31 -3.04
C GLY A 9 12.97 -21.47 -3.36
N VAL A 10 12.18 -21.87 -2.36
CA VAL A 10 11.57 -23.20 -2.27
C VAL A 10 10.36 -23.41 -3.19
N ILE A 11 9.55 -22.38 -3.42
CA ILE A 11 8.33 -22.46 -4.23
C ILE A 11 8.17 -21.20 -5.09
N SER A 12 7.49 -21.34 -6.24
CA SER A 12 6.90 -20.21 -6.96
C SER A 12 5.74 -19.60 -6.15
N GLY A 13 5.35 -18.35 -6.43
CA GLY A 13 4.25 -17.69 -5.70
C GLY A 13 4.55 -17.34 -4.23
N ILE A 14 5.81 -17.42 -3.78
CA ILE A 14 6.15 -17.10 -2.38
C ILE A 14 5.91 -15.62 -2.00
N GLY A 15 5.73 -14.73 -2.97
CA GLY A 15 5.54 -13.29 -2.74
C GLY A 15 6.78 -12.44 -3.02
N LYS A 16 7.67 -12.88 -3.92
CA LYS A 16 8.86 -12.12 -4.35
C LYS A 16 8.53 -10.70 -4.79
N GLY A 17 7.52 -10.51 -5.64
CA GLY A 17 7.08 -9.20 -6.10
C GLY A 17 6.65 -8.27 -4.96
N ILE A 18 5.97 -8.81 -3.94
CA ILE A 18 5.56 -8.03 -2.76
C ILE A 18 6.77 -7.61 -1.92
N ILE A 19 7.73 -8.51 -1.72
CA ILE A 19 8.97 -8.18 -0.99
C ILE A 19 9.78 -7.13 -1.73
N SER A 20 9.98 -7.31 -3.02
CA SER A 20 10.77 -6.43 -3.88
C SER A 20 10.15 -5.02 -3.94
N SER A 21 8.84 -4.94 -4.17
CA SER A 21 8.10 -3.68 -4.18
C SER A 21 8.06 -3.01 -2.79
N SER A 22 7.98 -3.79 -1.71
CA SER A 22 8.04 -3.27 -0.34
C SER A 22 9.40 -2.67 0.01
N ILE A 23 10.50 -3.32 -0.38
CA ILE A 23 11.86 -2.78 -0.23
C ILE A 23 11.98 -1.46 -1.00
N GLY A 24 11.47 -1.39 -2.22
CA GLY A 24 11.51 -0.16 -3.00
C GLY A 24 10.65 0.95 -2.39
N THR A 25 9.50 0.62 -1.81
CA THR A 25 8.62 1.58 -1.10
C THR A 25 9.36 2.20 0.08
N ILE A 26 10.05 1.36 0.86
CA ILE A 26 10.89 1.83 1.96
C ILE A 26 11.96 2.77 1.43
N LEU A 27 12.73 2.37 0.42
CA LEU A 27 13.81 3.21 -0.14
C LEU A 27 13.28 4.54 -0.69
N ARG A 28 12.12 4.55 -1.36
CA ARG A 28 11.47 5.78 -1.81
C ARG A 28 11.07 6.70 -0.65
N SER A 29 10.57 6.14 0.46
CA SER A 29 10.25 6.93 1.66
C SER A 29 11.47 7.62 2.29
N TYR A 30 12.69 7.14 2.00
CA TYR A 30 13.95 7.77 2.40
C TYR A 30 14.54 8.71 1.30
N GLY A 31 13.79 9.01 0.25
CA GLY A 31 14.15 9.98 -0.81
C GLY A 31 15.01 9.42 -1.94
N PHE A 32 15.17 8.09 -2.04
CA PHE A 32 15.86 7.47 -3.17
C PHE A 32 14.91 7.29 -4.36
N ARG A 33 15.43 7.52 -5.57
CA ARG A 33 14.73 7.13 -6.80
C ARG A 33 14.97 5.67 -7.07
N VAL A 34 13.89 4.92 -7.23
CA VAL A 34 13.91 3.47 -7.35
C VAL A 34 13.28 3.06 -8.66
N THR A 35 14.00 2.27 -9.45
CA THR A 35 13.45 1.56 -10.60
C THR A 35 13.37 0.06 -10.32
N SER A 36 12.61 -0.66 -11.14
CA SER A 36 12.49 -2.10 -11.03
C SER A 36 12.69 -2.78 -12.39
N ILE A 37 13.33 -3.95 -12.35
CA ILE A 37 13.44 -4.87 -13.47
C ILE A 37 12.93 -6.23 -13.02
N LYS A 38 11.96 -6.78 -13.74
CA LYS A 38 11.48 -8.14 -13.52
C LYS A 38 12.06 -9.05 -14.59
N ILE A 39 12.68 -10.13 -14.15
CA ILE A 39 13.16 -11.19 -15.02
C ILE A 39 12.19 -12.35 -14.94
N ASP A 40 11.74 -12.78 -16.11
CA ASP A 40 10.89 -13.93 -16.33
C ASP A 40 11.67 -15.01 -17.08
N PRO A 41 11.88 -16.19 -16.48
CA PRO A 41 12.68 -17.22 -17.11
C PRO A 41 11.96 -17.93 -18.27
N TYR A 42 10.66 -17.68 -18.48
CA TYR A 42 9.89 -18.28 -19.57
C TYR A 42 10.35 -17.80 -20.96
N ILE A 43 10.02 -18.60 -21.98
CA ILE A 43 10.50 -18.42 -23.36
C ILE A 43 9.68 -17.38 -24.15
N ASN A 44 8.40 -17.16 -23.81
CA ASN A 44 7.60 -16.13 -24.46
C ASN A 44 8.30 -14.76 -24.44
N ILE A 45 8.19 -14.00 -25.53
CA ILE A 45 8.85 -12.69 -25.66
C ILE A 45 8.17 -11.63 -24.78
N ASP A 46 6.85 -11.76 -24.63
CA ASP A 46 5.96 -10.93 -23.85
C ASP A 46 4.79 -11.77 -23.32
N ALA A 47 3.93 -11.17 -22.50
CA ALA A 47 2.76 -11.84 -21.93
C ALA A 47 1.51 -11.75 -22.82
N GLY A 48 1.57 -11.06 -23.98
CA GLY A 48 0.39 -10.68 -24.75
C GLY A 48 -0.41 -11.85 -25.29
N THR A 49 0.24 -12.99 -25.52
CA THR A 49 -0.38 -14.22 -26.00
C THR A 49 -0.82 -15.19 -24.90
N PHE A 50 -0.66 -14.83 -23.63
CA PHE A 50 -1.05 -15.71 -22.53
C PHE A 50 -2.56 -15.86 -22.41
N SER A 51 -2.98 -17.08 -22.06
CA SER A 51 -4.32 -17.32 -21.56
C SER A 51 -4.39 -16.81 -20.12
N PRO A 52 -5.43 -16.04 -19.73
CA PRO A 52 -5.62 -15.62 -18.35
C PRO A 52 -5.72 -16.76 -17.34
N TYR A 53 -5.97 -18.00 -17.78
CA TYR A 53 -6.00 -19.18 -16.91
C TYR A 53 -4.61 -19.69 -16.50
N GLU A 54 -3.55 -19.39 -17.26
CA GLU A 54 -2.22 -19.97 -17.03
C GLU A 54 -1.35 -19.07 -16.16
N HIS A 55 -1.17 -17.81 -16.60
CA HIS A 55 -0.27 -16.85 -15.96
C HIS A 55 -1.00 -15.62 -15.40
N GLY A 56 -2.33 -15.71 -15.25
CA GLY A 56 -3.16 -14.59 -14.80
C GLY A 56 -3.33 -13.52 -15.87
N GLU A 57 -3.77 -12.35 -15.43
CA GLU A 57 -4.04 -11.20 -16.29
C GLU A 57 -2.77 -10.65 -16.98
N VAL A 58 -2.90 -10.23 -18.24
CA VAL A 58 -1.87 -9.42 -18.92
C VAL A 58 -1.92 -7.99 -18.41
N PHE A 59 -0.78 -7.47 -17.96
CA PHE A 59 -0.65 -6.06 -17.55
C PHE A 59 -0.08 -5.23 -18.69
N VAL A 60 -0.61 -4.02 -18.89
CA VAL A 60 -0.21 -3.14 -20.00
C VAL A 60 0.53 -1.93 -19.44
N LEU A 61 1.64 -1.58 -20.09
CA LEU A 61 2.47 -0.41 -19.75
C LEU A 61 2.17 0.78 -20.67
N ASP A 62 2.66 1.97 -20.29
CA ASP A 62 2.43 3.22 -21.04
C ASP A 62 2.91 3.14 -22.48
N ASP A 63 4.05 2.49 -22.71
CA ASP A 63 4.65 2.31 -24.02
C ASP A 63 4.01 1.16 -24.84
N GLY A 64 2.93 0.56 -24.34
CA GLY A 64 2.25 -0.58 -24.96
C GLY A 64 2.96 -1.91 -24.77
N GLY A 65 3.90 -2.03 -23.82
CA GLY A 65 4.42 -3.32 -23.41
C GLY A 65 3.33 -4.19 -22.76
N GLU A 66 3.19 -5.43 -23.23
CA GLU A 66 2.35 -6.46 -22.61
C GLU A 66 3.23 -7.32 -21.70
N VAL A 67 2.99 -7.25 -20.40
CA VAL A 67 3.88 -7.83 -19.38
C VAL A 67 3.11 -8.64 -18.36
N ASP A 68 3.83 -9.44 -17.58
CA ASP A 68 3.28 -10.18 -16.45
C ASP A 68 2.67 -9.22 -15.40
N LEU A 69 1.59 -9.66 -14.75
CA LEU A 69 0.88 -8.99 -13.67
C LEU A 69 1.81 -8.51 -12.55
N ASP A 70 2.92 -9.22 -12.30
CA ASP A 70 3.89 -8.86 -11.28
C ASP A 70 4.44 -7.43 -11.47
N LEU A 71 4.59 -6.95 -12.71
CA LEU A 71 5.01 -5.55 -12.97
C LEU A 71 4.02 -4.53 -12.41
N GLY A 72 2.73 -4.87 -12.44
CA GLY A 72 1.69 -4.02 -11.87
C GLY A 72 1.79 -3.89 -10.34
N ASN A 73 2.50 -4.76 -9.62
CA ASN A 73 2.75 -4.57 -8.19
C ASN A 73 3.77 -3.45 -7.96
N TYR A 74 4.82 -3.40 -8.78
CA TYR A 74 5.86 -2.38 -8.69
C TYR A 74 5.30 -0.99 -8.95
N GLU A 75 4.56 -0.82 -10.05
CA GLU A 75 3.90 0.44 -10.37
C GLU A 75 2.96 0.89 -9.23
N ARG A 76 2.18 -0.04 -8.64
CA ARG A 76 1.24 0.25 -7.56
C ARG A 76 1.89 0.70 -6.25
N PHE A 77 2.94 0.01 -5.84
CA PHE A 77 3.58 0.24 -4.54
C PHE A 77 4.59 1.40 -4.60
N LEU A 78 5.31 1.52 -5.72
CA LEU A 78 6.38 2.51 -5.87
C LEU A 78 5.89 3.83 -6.44
N ASP A 79 4.68 3.88 -7.00
CA ASP A 79 4.18 5.04 -7.74
C ASP A 79 5.17 5.46 -8.86
N ILE A 80 5.53 4.47 -9.69
CA ILE A 80 6.38 4.64 -10.88
C ILE A 80 5.63 4.21 -12.14
N THR A 81 6.18 4.58 -13.29
CA THR A 81 5.74 4.13 -14.61
C THR A 81 6.86 3.33 -15.27
N LEU A 82 6.62 2.04 -15.47
CA LEU A 82 7.59 1.12 -16.09
C LEU A 82 7.42 1.07 -17.61
N HIS A 83 8.47 0.63 -18.30
CA HIS A 83 8.49 0.45 -19.75
C HIS A 83 8.65 -1.04 -20.12
N ARG A 84 8.39 -1.41 -21.38
CA ARG A 84 8.51 -2.80 -21.86
C ARG A 84 9.88 -3.44 -21.62
N ASP A 85 10.91 -2.61 -21.50
CA ASP A 85 12.30 -3.03 -21.29
C ASP A 85 12.59 -3.37 -19.81
N ASN A 86 11.75 -2.92 -18.87
CA ASN A 86 11.81 -3.31 -17.46
C ASN A 86 11.37 -4.77 -17.24
N ASN A 87 10.71 -5.38 -18.23
CA ASN A 87 10.45 -6.81 -18.26
C ASN A 87 11.46 -7.52 -19.17
N ILE A 88 12.25 -8.43 -18.61
CA ILE A 88 13.21 -9.26 -19.34
C ILE A 88 12.67 -10.68 -19.37
N THR A 89 12.52 -11.26 -20.56
CA THR A 89 12.19 -12.68 -20.72
C THR A 89 13.34 -13.43 -21.38
N ALA A 90 13.40 -14.75 -21.22
CA ALA A 90 14.41 -15.56 -21.92
C ALA A 90 14.27 -15.41 -23.45
N GLY A 91 13.03 -15.38 -23.97
CA GLY A 91 12.75 -15.14 -25.39
C GLY A 91 13.28 -13.82 -25.91
N LYS A 92 13.14 -12.74 -25.12
CA LYS A 92 13.61 -11.40 -25.49
C LYS A 92 15.13 -11.36 -25.60
N ILE A 93 15.84 -11.98 -24.66
CA ILE A 93 17.30 -12.10 -24.69
C ILE A 93 17.77 -12.98 -25.86
N TYR A 94 17.16 -14.16 -26.04
CA TYR A 94 17.54 -15.07 -27.12
C TYR A 94 17.30 -14.47 -28.49
N ARG A 95 16.16 -13.81 -28.71
CA ARG A 95 15.89 -13.08 -29.96
C ARG A 95 16.95 -12.02 -30.22
N SER A 96 17.27 -11.18 -29.23
CA SER A 96 18.31 -10.15 -29.35
C SER A 96 19.66 -10.74 -29.75
N VAL A 97 20.07 -11.85 -29.14
CA VAL A 97 21.36 -12.49 -29.43
C VAL A 97 21.37 -13.18 -30.80
N ILE A 98 20.28 -13.86 -31.18
CA ILE A 98 20.14 -14.46 -32.51
C ILE A 98 20.17 -13.36 -33.59
N ASP A 99 19.48 -12.25 -33.38
CA ASP A 99 19.49 -11.12 -34.33
C ASP A 99 20.89 -10.50 -34.45
N LYS A 100 21.64 -10.35 -33.34
CA LYS A 100 23.05 -9.91 -33.33
C LYS A 100 23.96 -10.88 -34.10
N GLU A 101 23.74 -12.18 -33.95
CA GLU A 101 24.47 -13.22 -34.69
C GLU A 101 24.25 -13.11 -36.20
N ARG A 102 23.00 -12.98 -36.65
CA ARG A 102 22.67 -12.84 -38.07
C ARG A 102 23.18 -11.56 -38.71
N ARG A 103 23.32 -10.47 -37.95
CA ARG A 103 23.95 -9.23 -38.42
C ARG A 103 25.47 -9.30 -38.51
N GLY A 104 26.10 -10.31 -37.89
CA GLY A 104 27.55 -10.45 -37.86
C GLY A 104 28.23 -9.71 -36.70
N ASP A 105 27.48 -9.28 -35.67
CA ASP A 105 28.00 -8.49 -34.54
C ASP A 105 29.08 -9.26 -33.73
N TYR A 106 29.09 -10.59 -33.82
CA TYR A 106 30.06 -11.48 -33.16
C TYR A 106 31.27 -11.88 -34.06
N LEU A 107 31.44 -11.22 -35.21
CA LEU A 107 32.58 -11.42 -36.13
C LEU A 107 32.78 -12.89 -36.57
N GLY A 108 31.68 -13.62 -36.76
CA GLY A 108 31.69 -15.03 -37.18
C GLY A 108 32.15 -16.03 -36.11
N LYS A 109 32.35 -15.59 -34.86
CA LYS A 109 32.65 -16.50 -33.74
C LYS A 109 31.39 -17.26 -33.31
N THR A 110 31.59 -18.46 -32.77
CA THR A 110 30.50 -19.27 -32.20
C THR A 110 29.89 -18.60 -30.98
N VAL A 111 28.58 -18.35 -31.04
CA VAL A 111 27.78 -17.81 -29.94
C VAL A 111 27.36 -18.94 -28.99
N GLN A 112 27.43 -18.69 -27.68
CA GLN A 112 27.17 -19.66 -26.60
C GLN A 112 26.42 -18.98 -25.45
N VAL A 113 25.86 -19.77 -24.53
CA VAL A 113 25.21 -19.24 -23.32
C VAL A 113 26.18 -18.38 -22.50
N VAL A 114 27.39 -18.89 -22.25
CA VAL A 114 28.46 -18.12 -21.61
C VAL A 114 29.55 -17.83 -22.65
N PRO A 115 29.98 -16.56 -22.84
CA PRO A 115 29.49 -15.36 -22.14
C PRO A 115 28.33 -14.65 -22.86
N HIS A 116 27.97 -15.02 -24.10
CA HIS A 116 27.14 -14.14 -24.94
C HIS A 116 25.72 -13.87 -24.44
N ILE A 117 25.03 -14.89 -23.87
CA ILE A 117 23.72 -14.68 -23.23
C ILE A 117 23.89 -13.92 -21.91
N THR A 118 24.89 -14.30 -21.09
CA THR A 118 25.12 -13.68 -19.79
C THR A 118 25.54 -12.21 -19.92
N ASP A 119 26.30 -11.85 -20.95
CA ASP A 119 26.69 -10.49 -21.28
C ASP A 119 25.48 -9.69 -21.75
N ALA A 120 24.64 -10.26 -22.63
CA ALA A 120 23.42 -9.61 -23.09
C ALA A 120 22.45 -9.29 -21.92
N ILE A 121 22.34 -10.17 -20.93
CA ILE A 121 21.55 -9.92 -19.71
C ILE A 121 22.15 -8.76 -18.89
N GLN A 122 23.47 -8.78 -18.66
CA GLN A 122 24.16 -7.74 -17.89
C GLN A 122 24.05 -6.36 -18.57
N GLU A 123 24.29 -6.29 -19.88
CA GLU A 123 24.13 -5.09 -20.69
C GLU A 123 22.70 -4.54 -20.62
N TRP A 124 21.70 -5.42 -20.66
CA TRP A 124 20.30 -5.04 -20.54
C TRP A 124 20.00 -4.40 -19.19
N VAL A 125 20.42 -5.05 -18.10
CA VAL A 125 20.19 -4.56 -16.73
C VAL A 125 20.87 -3.22 -16.50
N GLU A 126 22.13 -3.03 -16.91
CA GLU A 126 22.83 -1.75 -16.74
C GLU A 126 22.16 -0.61 -17.52
N ARG A 127 21.75 -0.89 -18.77
CA ARG A 127 21.07 0.08 -19.62
C ARG A 127 19.73 0.50 -19.02
N VAL A 128 18.87 -0.47 -18.71
CA VAL A 128 17.49 -0.22 -18.25
C VAL A 128 17.46 0.38 -16.85
N ALA A 129 18.38 0.00 -15.97
CA ALA A 129 18.49 0.61 -14.64
C ALA A 129 18.72 2.13 -14.72
N CYS A 130 19.33 2.62 -15.79
CA CYS A 130 19.58 4.05 -15.98
C CYS A 130 18.42 4.82 -16.63
N ILE A 131 17.39 4.12 -17.15
CA ILE A 131 16.20 4.74 -17.75
C ILE A 131 15.31 5.27 -16.63
N SER A 132 14.86 6.51 -16.77
CA SER A 132 13.95 7.13 -15.80
C SER A 132 12.55 6.50 -15.86
N VAL A 133 11.98 6.31 -14.68
CA VAL A 133 10.62 5.75 -14.45
C VAL A 133 9.73 6.72 -13.65
N ASP A 134 10.26 7.92 -13.37
CA ASP A 134 9.58 9.03 -12.72
C ASP A 134 9.42 10.19 -13.73
N ASP A 135 8.47 11.08 -13.50
CA ASP A 135 8.16 12.21 -14.41
C ASP A 135 9.30 13.24 -14.53
N ASP A 136 10.22 13.27 -13.55
CA ASP A 136 11.34 14.19 -13.52
C ASP A 136 12.46 13.85 -14.52
N LYS A 137 12.34 12.70 -15.22
CA LYS A 137 13.30 12.18 -16.21
C LYS A 137 14.72 12.02 -15.68
N THR A 138 14.90 11.93 -14.36
CA THR A 138 16.21 11.75 -13.74
C THR A 138 16.58 10.27 -13.64
N THR A 139 17.89 10.00 -13.64
CA THR A 139 18.41 8.65 -13.50
C THR A 139 18.11 8.11 -12.09
N PRO A 140 17.61 6.86 -11.97
CA PRO A 140 17.39 6.22 -10.68
C PRO A 140 18.69 6.07 -9.86
N ASP A 141 18.56 6.04 -8.54
CA ASP A 141 19.69 5.79 -7.65
C ASP A 141 19.89 4.29 -7.42
N ILE A 142 18.77 3.55 -7.35
CA ILE A 142 18.70 2.13 -7.00
C ILE A 142 17.80 1.40 -7.99
N CYS A 143 18.25 0.23 -8.46
CA CYS A 143 17.48 -0.70 -9.28
C CYS A 143 17.20 -1.99 -8.49
N ILE A 144 15.93 -2.32 -8.33
CA ILE A 144 15.49 -3.59 -7.75
C ILE A 144 15.26 -4.58 -8.88
N VAL A 145 16.05 -5.64 -8.91
CA VAL A 145 15.93 -6.71 -9.90
C VAL A 145 15.25 -7.91 -9.23
N GLU A 146 14.08 -8.30 -9.69
CA GLU A 146 13.45 -9.54 -9.27
C GLU A 146 13.75 -10.65 -10.28
N LEU A 147 14.40 -11.72 -9.83
CA LEU A 147 14.53 -12.95 -10.58
C LEU A 147 13.31 -13.84 -10.34
N GLY A 148 12.46 -13.97 -11.36
CA GLY A 148 11.32 -14.87 -11.42
C GLY A 148 11.70 -16.35 -11.31
N GLY A 149 10.69 -17.21 -11.16
CA GLY A 149 10.90 -18.65 -10.95
C GLY A 149 11.54 -18.98 -9.59
N THR A 150 12.17 -20.15 -9.52
CA THR A 150 12.93 -20.61 -8.36
C THR A 150 14.40 -20.86 -8.71
N ILE A 151 15.26 -20.81 -7.69
CA ILE A 151 16.67 -21.17 -7.84
C ILE A 151 16.79 -22.70 -7.96
N GLY A 152 17.52 -23.15 -8.96
CA GLY A 152 17.72 -24.58 -9.28
C GLY A 152 16.99 -25.04 -10.54
N ASP A 153 16.10 -24.21 -11.08
CA ASP A 153 15.42 -24.51 -12.34
C ASP A 153 16.35 -24.33 -13.54
N ILE A 154 16.20 -25.16 -14.57
CA ILE A 154 16.99 -25.10 -15.81
C ILE A 154 16.84 -23.72 -16.47
N GLU A 155 15.63 -23.17 -16.45
CA GLU A 155 15.31 -21.89 -17.08
C GLU A 155 16.01 -20.69 -16.41
N SER A 156 16.29 -20.78 -15.09
CA SER A 156 16.92 -19.69 -14.34
C SER A 156 18.45 -19.72 -14.38
N MET A 157 19.07 -20.83 -14.78
CA MET A 157 20.53 -20.99 -14.81
C MET A 157 21.28 -19.89 -15.58
N PRO A 158 20.87 -19.46 -16.79
CA PRO A 158 21.58 -18.39 -17.51
C PRO A 158 21.54 -17.06 -16.76
N PHE A 159 20.44 -16.76 -16.08
CA PHE A 159 20.28 -15.51 -15.32
C PHE A 159 21.10 -15.53 -14.03
N VAL A 160 21.11 -16.66 -13.31
CA VAL A 160 21.92 -16.81 -12.09
C VAL A 160 23.40 -16.66 -12.41
N GLU A 161 23.89 -17.29 -13.49
CA GLU A 161 25.29 -17.13 -13.92
C GLU A 161 25.58 -15.68 -14.37
N ALA A 162 24.64 -15.01 -15.05
CA ALA A 162 24.78 -13.60 -15.40
C ALA A 162 24.97 -12.72 -14.16
N PHE A 163 24.16 -12.91 -13.11
CA PHE A 163 24.31 -12.14 -11.86
C PHE A 163 25.53 -12.53 -11.04
N ARG A 164 25.98 -13.78 -11.13
CA ARG A 164 27.25 -14.23 -10.53
C ARG A 164 28.43 -13.47 -11.10
N GLN A 165 28.44 -13.18 -12.41
CA GLN A 165 29.44 -12.32 -13.05
C GLN A 165 29.21 -10.83 -12.73
N PHE A 166 27.94 -10.41 -12.75
CA PHE A 166 27.54 -9.01 -12.56
C PHE A 166 28.02 -8.41 -11.23
N GLN A 167 27.92 -9.15 -10.13
CA GLN A 167 28.37 -8.67 -8.81
C GLN A 167 29.85 -8.24 -8.79
N PHE A 168 30.71 -8.88 -9.59
CA PHE A 168 32.12 -8.52 -9.72
C PHE A 168 32.31 -7.30 -10.60
N ARG A 169 31.52 -7.19 -11.68
CA ARG A 169 31.53 -6.06 -12.61
C ARG A 169 31.14 -4.76 -11.93
N VAL A 170 30.05 -4.74 -11.16
CA VAL A 170 29.58 -3.52 -10.48
C VAL A 170 30.24 -3.25 -9.13
N LYS A 171 31.03 -4.21 -8.62
CA LYS A 171 31.66 -4.22 -7.29
C LYS A 171 30.69 -4.47 -6.13
N ARG A 172 31.26 -4.99 -5.03
CA ARG A 172 30.55 -5.41 -3.81
C ARG A 172 29.59 -4.35 -3.27
N ASP A 173 30.02 -3.10 -3.13
CA ASP A 173 29.23 -2.04 -2.49
C ASP A 173 28.08 -1.50 -3.35
N ASN A 174 27.96 -1.99 -4.60
CA ASN A 174 26.88 -1.62 -5.51
C ASN A 174 25.89 -2.77 -5.76
N PHE A 175 26.09 -3.93 -5.14
CA PHE A 175 25.25 -5.10 -5.32
C PHE A 175 24.84 -5.71 -3.97
N CYS A 176 23.56 -5.96 -3.78
CA CYS A 176 23.00 -6.64 -2.61
C CYS A 176 22.08 -7.78 -3.06
N LEU A 177 22.19 -8.95 -2.43
CA LEU A 177 21.34 -10.11 -2.71
C LEU A 177 20.36 -10.35 -1.57
N VAL A 178 19.07 -10.32 -1.88
CA VAL A 178 17.97 -10.71 -1.00
C VAL A 178 17.41 -12.04 -1.46
N HIS A 179 17.35 -13.03 -0.57
CA HIS A 179 16.81 -14.35 -0.89
C HIS A 179 15.52 -14.61 -0.10
N VAL A 180 14.42 -14.83 -0.83
CA VAL A 180 13.10 -15.08 -0.25
C VAL A 180 12.83 -16.58 -0.23
N SER A 181 12.62 -17.15 0.95
CA SER A 181 12.47 -18.58 1.17
C SER A 181 11.30 -18.92 2.09
N LEU A 182 10.71 -20.10 1.88
CA LEU A 182 9.58 -20.59 2.66
C LEU A 182 10.09 -21.36 3.88
N VAL A 183 9.55 -21.05 5.05
CA VAL A 183 9.72 -21.85 6.26
C VAL A 183 8.36 -22.45 6.61
N PRO A 184 8.06 -23.66 6.09
CA PRO A 184 6.76 -24.28 6.33
C PRO A 184 6.61 -24.71 7.79
N GLN A 185 5.36 -24.68 8.27
CA GLN A 185 4.97 -25.15 9.58
C GLN A 185 3.87 -26.21 9.43
N PRO A 186 4.21 -27.50 9.20
CA PRO A 186 3.20 -28.52 8.98
C PRO A 186 2.25 -28.64 10.18
N ASN A 187 0.94 -28.58 9.94
CA ASN A 187 -0.11 -28.63 10.97
C ASN A 187 0.03 -29.79 11.96
N ALA A 188 0.52 -30.95 11.51
CA ALA A 188 0.75 -32.12 12.34
C ALA A 188 1.83 -31.91 13.42
N THR A 189 2.85 -31.10 13.15
CA THR A 189 3.99 -30.88 14.06
C THR A 189 3.97 -29.50 14.71
N LYS A 190 3.34 -28.51 14.07
CA LYS A 190 3.35 -27.09 14.45
C LYS A 190 4.75 -26.51 14.67
N GLU A 191 5.79 -27.15 14.16
CA GLU A 191 7.18 -26.72 14.27
C GLU A 191 7.64 -26.10 12.95
N HIS A 192 8.31 -24.95 13.03
CA HIS A 192 8.89 -24.27 11.87
C HIS A 192 10.05 -25.11 11.30
N LYS A 193 9.85 -25.66 10.09
CA LYS A 193 10.86 -26.48 9.42
C LYS A 193 11.75 -25.62 8.54
N THR A 194 12.96 -25.36 9.02
CA THR A 194 13.94 -24.51 8.32
C THR A 194 14.75 -25.22 7.23
N LYS A 195 14.62 -26.55 7.11
CA LYS A 195 15.40 -27.36 6.15
C LYS A 195 15.24 -26.93 4.69
N PRO A 196 14.03 -26.63 4.17
CA PRO A 196 13.88 -26.15 2.80
C PRO A 196 14.71 -24.89 2.52
N THR A 197 14.73 -23.94 3.47
CA THR A 197 15.55 -22.72 3.36
C THR A 197 17.05 -23.05 3.32
N GLN A 198 17.52 -24.00 4.13
CA GLN A 198 18.93 -24.42 4.13
C GLN A 198 19.37 -25.01 2.79
N HIS A 199 18.51 -25.85 2.18
CA HIS A 199 18.79 -26.44 0.87
C HIS A 199 18.76 -25.40 -0.24
N SER A 200 17.82 -24.46 -0.19
CA SER A 200 17.74 -23.40 -1.20
C SER A 200 18.95 -22.47 -1.16
N VAL A 201 19.42 -22.08 0.03
CA VAL A 201 20.66 -21.28 0.17
C VAL A 201 21.91 -22.09 -0.21
N LYS A 202 21.92 -23.41 0.02
CA LYS A 202 23.01 -24.27 -0.48
C LYS A 202 23.07 -24.24 -2.01
N GLU A 203 21.93 -24.36 -2.67
CA GLU A 203 21.83 -24.32 -4.14
C GLU A 203 22.28 -22.95 -4.69
N LEU A 204 21.75 -21.86 -4.13
CA LEU A 204 22.14 -20.50 -4.50
C LEU A 204 23.66 -20.26 -4.41
N ARG A 205 24.29 -20.75 -3.33
CA ARG A 205 25.75 -20.69 -3.16
C ARG A 205 26.51 -21.63 -4.09
N GLY A 206 25.94 -22.77 -4.43
CA GLY A 206 26.48 -23.68 -5.46
C GLY A 206 26.65 -22.99 -6.81
N HIS A 207 25.76 -22.04 -7.12
CA HIS A 207 25.83 -21.19 -8.33
C HIS A 207 26.65 -19.90 -8.13
N GLY A 208 27.35 -19.75 -7.00
CA GLY A 208 28.28 -18.65 -6.75
C GLY A 208 27.64 -17.34 -6.27
N LEU A 209 26.38 -17.38 -5.81
CA LEU A 209 25.69 -16.25 -5.20
C LEU A 209 25.51 -16.48 -3.68
N SER A 210 25.80 -15.48 -2.86
CA SER A 210 25.64 -15.58 -1.40
C SER A 210 24.64 -14.52 -0.91
N PRO A 211 23.58 -14.91 -0.19
CA PRO A 211 22.56 -13.95 0.23
C PRO A 211 23.14 -13.00 1.28
N ASP A 212 22.91 -11.70 1.08
CA ASP A 212 23.20 -10.68 2.08
C ASP A 212 22.04 -10.62 3.11
N LEU A 213 20.80 -10.78 2.65
CA LEU A 213 19.58 -10.82 3.47
C LEU A 213 18.75 -12.07 3.15
N ILE A 214 18.21 -12.73 4.17
CA ILE A 214 17.29 -13.87 4.00
C ILE A 214 15.92 -13.47 4.56
N ILE A 215 14.91 -13.55 3.71
CA ILE A 215 13.52 -13.29 4.08
C ILE A 215 12.79 -14.63 4.14
N CYS A 216 12.43 -15.02 5.36
CA CYS A 216 11.66 -16.22 5.66
C CYS A 216 10.17 -15.88 5.69
N ARG A 217 9.44 -16.33 4.67
CA ARG A 217 7.98 -16.32 4.70
C ARG A 217 7.49 -17.50 5.55
N CYS A 218 6.63 -17.20 6.51
CA CYS A 218 6.09 -18.14 7.48
C CYS A 218 4.57 -17.94 7.61
N GLU A 219 3.84 -18.94 8.09
CA GLU A 219 2.44 -18.76 8.48
C GLU A 219 2.33 -17.95 9.78
N THR A 220 3.17 -18.26 10.75
CA THR A 220 3.23 -17.59 12.05
C THR A 220 4.60 -16.98 12.35
N GLN A 221 4.69 -16.18 13.41
CA GLN A 221 5.96 -15.57 13.81
C GLN A 221 7.00 -16.65 14.16
N MET A 222 8.17 -16.56 13.52
CA MET A 222 9.24 -17.52 13.73
C MET A 222 9.90 -17.35 15.11
N PRO A 223 10.08 -18.42 15.91
CA PRO A 223 10.77 -18.34 17.19
C PRO A 223 12.27 -18.05 16.99
N LEU A 224 12.89 -17.43 18.00
CA LEU A 224 14.31 -17.04 17.94
C LEU A 224 15.25 -18.22 17.61
N ALA A 225 15.00 -19.39 18.20
CA ALA A 225 15.81 -20.59 17.92
C ALA A 225 15.76 -21.03 16.45
N ALA A 226 14.61 -20.87 15.77
CA ALA A 226 14.51 -21.17 14.34
C ALA A 226 15.25 -20.11 13.50
N LYS A 227 15.18 -18.84 13.91
CA LYS A 227 15.94 -17.74 13.30
C LYS A 227 17.45 -17.96 13.40
N GLU A 228 17.95 -18.30 14.59
CA GLU A 228 19.37 -18.63 14.84
C GLU A 228 19.82 -19.85 14.03
N LYS A 229 18.95 -20.87 13.92
CA LYS A 229 19.21 -22.03 13.07
C LYS A 229 19.36 -21.63 11.60
N VAL A 230 18.47 -20.79 11.06
CA VAL A 230 18.61 -20.28 9.68
C VAL A 230 19.92 -19.53 9.52
N ALA A 231 20.22 -18.60 10.44
CA ALA A 231 21.44 -17.79 10.41
C ALA A 231 22.71 -18.67 10.38
N MET A 232 22.83 -19.61 11.31
CA MET A 232 23.97 -20.53 11.42
C MET A 232 24.14 -21.40 10.17
N PHE A 233 23.07 -22.05 9.69
CA PHE A 233 23.16 -22.98 8.56
C PHE A 233 23.33 -22.25 7.20
N CYS A 234 22.80 -21.03 7.09
CA CYS A 234 22.90 -20.22 5.87
C CYS A 234 24.13 -19.30 5.88
N GLN A 235 24.89 -19.24 6.98
CA GLN A 235 26.10 -18.43 7.16
C GLN A 235 25.84 -16.93 6.98
N VAL A 236 24.77 -16.43 7.59
CA VAL A 236 24.45 -15.00 7.68
C VAL A 236 24.28 -14.59 9.14
N GLU A 237 24.43 -13.32 9.45
CA GLU A 237 24.16 -12.79 10.79
C GLU A 237 22.69 -12.94 11.16
N LYS A 238 22.38 -13.09 12.46
CA LYS A 238 21.00 -13.32 12.90
C LYS A 238 20.10 -12.15 12.52
N GLU A 239 20.61 -10.94 12.55
CA GLU A 239 19.93 -9.70 12.19
C GLU A 239 19.49 -9.70 10.71
N HIS A 240 20.21 -10.42 9.84
CA HIS A 240 19.92 -10.51 8.40
C HIS A 240 18.86 -11.57 8.05
N VAL A 241 18.33 -12.29 9.05
CA VAL A 241 17.21 -13.22 8.88
C VAL A 241 15.91 -12.53 9.29
N ILE A 242 15.11 -12.15 8.31
CA ILE A 242 13.83 -11.45 8.53
C ILE A 242 12.68 -12.45 8.41
N CYS A 243 11.79 -12.46 9.40
CA CYS A 243 10.57 -13.27 9.36
C CYS A 243 9.41 -12.40 8.91
N ILE A 244 8.64 -12.90 7.95
CA ILE A 244 7.39 -12.28 7.50
C ILE A 244 6.28 -13.32 7.66
N PRO A 245 5.42 -13.16 8.68
CA PRO A 245 4.24 -14.01 8.83
C PRO A 245 3.21 -13.70 7.74
N ASP A 246 2.22 -14.58 7.57
CA ASP A 246 1.06 -14.25 6.74
C ASP A 246 0.30 -13.06 7.37
N VAL A 247 -0.05 -12.09 6.54
CA VAL A 247 -0.70 -10.83 6.94
C VAL A 247 -2.06 -10.70 6.29
N ASN A 248 -3.00 -10.04 6.98
CA ASN A 248 -4.35 -9.82 6.47
C ASN A 248 -4.40 -8.91 5.23
N THR A 249 -3.42 -8.02 5.11
CA THR A 249 -3.31 -7.06 4.00
C THR A 249 -1.88 -6.96 3.52
N LEU A 250 -1.70 -6.97 2.19
CA LEU A 250 -0.38 -6.82 1.56
C LEU A 250 0.27 -5.48 1.90
N TYR A 251 -0.53 -4.46 2.23
CA TYR A 251 -0.02 -3.14 2.61
C TYR A 251 0.71 -3.12 3.95
N ARG A 252 0.60 -4.20 4.75
CA ARG A 252 1.34 -4.35 6.01
C ARG A 252 2.82 -4.67 5.79
N VAL A 253 3.17 -5.28 4.65
CA VAL A 253 4.52 -5.80 4.40
C VAL A 253 5.60 -4.70 4.38
N PRO A 254 5.43 -3.55 3.70
CA PRO A 254 6.41 -2.45 3.77
C PRO A 254 6.65 -1.96 5.21
N VAL A 255 5.61 -1.90 6.03
CA VAL A 255 5.72 -1.44 7.43
C VAL A 255 6.45 -2.46 8.29
N LEU A 256 6.18 -3.77 8.13
CA LEU A 256 6.91 -4.83 8.84
C LEU A 256 8.39 -4.86 8.48
N LEU A 257 8.72 -4.70 7.18
CA LEU A 257 10.10 -4.62 6.73
C LEU A 257 10.82 -3.37 7.27
N GLN A 258 10.10 -2.26 7.43
CA GLN A 258 10.65 -1.06 8.06
C GLN A 258 10.93 -1.29 9.55
N GLU A 259 9.97 -1.88 10.28
CA GLU A 259 10.07 -2.17 11.72
C GLU A 259 11.20 -3.17 12.05
N THR A 260 11.51 -4.06 11.11
CA THR A 260 12.62 -5.03 11.25
C THR A 260 14.00 -4.45 10.90
N GLY A 261 14.08 -3.19 10.49
CA GLY A 261 15.35 -2.49 10.26
C GLY A 261 16.01 -2.76 8.89
N VAL A 262 15.25 -3.23 7.89
CA VAL A 262 15.80 -3.54 6.55
C VAL A 262 16.47 -2.32 5.89
N PHE A 263 15.94 -1.11 6.10
CA PHE A 263 16.58 0.10 5.59
C PHE A 263 18.00 0.29 6.14
N ASN A 264 18.20 0.12 7.45
CA ASN A 264 19.50 0.32 8.10
C ASN A 264 20.53 -0.66 7.56
N PHE A 265 20.11 -1.91 7.35
CA PHE A 265 20.91 -2.93 6.71
C PHE A 265 21.33 -2.51 5.29
N LEU A 266 20.36 -2.16 4.43
CA LEU A 266 20.63 -1.77 3.05
C LEU A 266 21.50 -0.51 2.97
N SER A 267 21.27 0.48 3.84
CA SER A 267 22.05 1.70 3.91
C SER A 267 23.52 1.41 4.22
N THR A 268 23.79 0.50 5.15
CA THR A 268 25.14 0.08 5.50
C THR A 268 25.77 -0.75 4.38
N ARG A 269 25.03 -1.75 3.88
CA ARG A 269 25.53 -2.71 2.89
C ARG A 269 25.86 -2.08 1.53
N LEU A 270 25.09 -1.07 1.13
CA LEU A 270 25.24 -0.37 -0.15
C LEU A 270 25.90 1.02 -0.02
N GLY A 271 26.24 1.45 1.19
CA GLY A 271 26.79 2.79 1.45
C GLY A 271 25.86 3.91 1.02
N LEU A 272 24.55 3.78 1.31
CA LEU A 272 23.56 4.79 0.97
C LEU A 272 23.70 5.99 1.90
N THR A 273 23.73 7.19 1.33
CA THR A 273 23.72 8.45 2.10
C THR A 273 22.30 9.00 2.11
N LEU A 274 21.75 9.26 3.30
CA LEU A 274 20.43 9.88 3.46
C LEU A 274 20.40 11.22 2.74
N LYS A 275 19.37 11.45 1.92
CA LYS A 275 19.14 12.76 1.32
C LYS A 275 18.43 13.66 2.33
N CYS A 276 18.77 14.95 2.31
CA CYS A 276 18.31 15.95 3.28
C CYS A 276 16.79 16.22 3.26
N ASN A 277 16.06 15.68 2.26
CA ASN A 277 14.63 15.88 2.04
C ASN A 277 13.85 14.54 2.11
N TYR A 278 14.07 13.72 3.15
CA TYR A 278 13.31 12.48 3.30
C TYR A 278 11.90 12.78 3.80
N ASP A 279 10.89 12.28 3.08
CA ASP A 279 9.48 12.51 3.39
C ASP A 279 8.89 11.34 4.20
N GLN A 280 8.86 11.50 5.53
CA GLN A 280 8.17 10.53 6.39
C GLN A 280 6.66 10.44 6.14
N SER A 281 6.06 11.42 5.44
CA SER A 281 4.62 11.42 5.16
C SER A 281 4.19 10.18 4.37
N MET A 282 5.06 9.62 3.52
CA MET A 282 4.75 8.41 2.77
C MET A 282 4.45 7.24 3.71
N MET A 283 5.33 6.93 4.67
CA MET A 283 5.09 5.82 5.60
C MET A 283 3.93 6.09 6.56
N ILE A 284 3.62 7.36 6.84
CA ILE A 284 2.40 7.72 7.59
C ILE A 284 1.15 7.32 6.79
N LYS A 285 1.08 7.67 5.49
CA LYS A 285 -0.03 7.28 4.59
C LYS A 285 -0.19 5.76 4.49
N TRP A 286 0.92 5.01 4.43
CA TRP A 286 0.88 3.54 4.45
C TRP A 286 0.30 2.98 5.76
N ARG A 287 0.67 3.57 6.91
CA ARG A 287 0.09 3.19 8.22
C ARG A 287 -1.40 3.51 8.28
N GLU A 288 -1.82 4.67 7.80
CA GLU A 288 -3.25 5.04 7.71
C GLU A 288 -4.03 4.07 6.81
N LEU A 289 -3.46 3.66 5.69
CA LEU A 289 -4.08 2.67 4.79
C LEU A 289 -4.31 1.32 5.50
N ILE A 290 -3.31 0.86 6.25
CA ILE A 290 -3.43 -0.38 7.06
C ILE A 290 -4.53 -0.22 8.10
N GLU A 291 -4.53 0.88 8.86
CA GLU A 291 -5.56 1.15 9.86
C GLU A 291 -6.96 1.16 9.25
N ARG A 292 -7.15 1.76 8.07
CA ARG A 292 -8.44 1.72 7.36
C ARG A 292 -8.84 0.30 6.98
N SER A 293 -7.90 -0.50 6.48
CA SER A 293 -8.18 -1.87 6.07
C SER A 293 -8.53 -2.83 7.21
N GLU A 294 -8.04 -2.55 8.43
CA GLU A 294 -8.26 -3.38 9.62
C GLU A 294 -9.49 -2.94 10.43
N ARG A 295 -10.05 -1.76 10.16
CA ARG A 295 -11.27 -1.27 10.82
C ARG A 295 -12.48 -2.09 10.39
N GLN A 296 -13.48 -2.16 11.27
CA GLN A 296 -14.80 -2.67 10.91
C GLN A 296 -15.51 -1.62 10.04
N LEU A 297 -15.66 -1.94 8.76
CA LEU A 297 -16.28 -1.08 7.76
C LEU A 297 -17.60 -1.70 7.31
N GLU A 298 -18.56 -0.85 6.94
CA GLU A 298 -19.78 -1.29 6.27
C GLU A 298 -19.45 -1.95 4.93
N GLU A 299 -20.22 -2.97 4.58
CA GLU A 299 -19.95 -3.82 3.42
C GLU A 299 -20.56 -3.24 2.13
N VAL A 300 -19.76 -3.23 1.05
CA VAL A 300 -20.22 -2.92 -0.31
C VAL A 300 -20.10 -4.17 -1.17
N VAL A 301 -21.23 -4.65 -1.70
CA VAL A 301 -21.29 -5.87 -2.51
C VAL A 301 -21.28 -5.49 -3.99
N ILE A 302 -20.25 -5.90 -4.71
CA ILE A 302 -20.10 -5.68 -6.15
C ILE A 302 -20.15 -7.03 -6.88
N ALA A 303 -21.01 -7.16 -7.88
CA ALA A 303 -21.04 -8.33 -8.76
C ALA A 303 -20.07 -8.15 -9.93
N LEU A 304 -19.07 -9.03 -10.03
CA LEU A 304 -18.14 -9.09 -11.16
C LEU A 304 -18.62 -10.17 -12.13
N VAL A 305 -19.10 -9.75 -13.30
CA VAL A 305 -19.64 -10.64 -14.33
C VAL A 305 -18.55 -11.01 -15.33
N GLY A 306 -17.90 -12.14 -15.09
CA GLY A 306 -16.67 -12.54 -15.77
C GLY A 306 -16.78 -13.86 -16.53
N LYS A 307 -15.80 -14.10 -17.41
CA LYS A 307 -15.59 -15.36 -18.13
C LYS A 307 -14.74 -16.35 -17.32
N TYR A 308 -13.91 -15.83 -16.41
CA TYR A 308 -12.86 -16.55 -15.68
C TYR A 308 -13.08 -16.51 -14.16
N THR A 309 -14.29 -16.85 -13.67
CA THR A 309 -14.63 -16.69 -12.24
C THR A 309 -13.99 -17.72 -11.31
N ALA A 310 -13.47 -18.82 -11.84
CA ALA A 310 -12.81 -19.86 -11.04
C ALA A 310 -11.37 -19.50 -10.64
N LEU A 311 -10.77 -18.51 -11.30
CA LEU A 311 -9.38 -18.10 -11.07
C LEU A 311 -9.35 -16.60 -10.78
N GLU A 312 -9.23 -16.23 -9.51
CA GLU A 312 -9.24 -14.81 -9.09
C GLU A 312 -8.12 -14.00 -9.75
N ASP A 313 -6.98 -14.65 -10.04
CA ASP A 313 -5.81 -14.02 -10.66
C ASP A 313 -6.08 -13.53 -12.10
N ALA A 314 -7.09 -14.06 -12.78
CA ALA A 314 -7.49 -13.60 -14.11
C ALA A 314 -8.07 -12.17 -14.12
N TYR A 315 -8.46 -11.66 -12.93
CA TYR A 315 -9.00 -10.32 -12.72
C TYR A 315 -8.23 -9.53 -11.67
N ALA A 316 -7.00 -9.92 -11.34
CA ALA A 316 -6.26 -9.37 -10.20
C ALA A 316 -6.14 -7.84 -10.22
N SER A 317 -5.94 -7.21 -11.37
CA SER A 317 -5.87 -5.74 -11.45
C SER A 317 -7.21 -5.09 -11.15
N VAL A 318 -8.30 -5.66 -11.66
CA VAL A 318 -9.67 -5.20 -11.38
C VAL A 318 -9.99 -5.33 -9.89
N LEU A 319 -9.65 -6.46 -9.27
CA LEU A 319 -9.86 -6.70 -7.84
C LEU A 319 -9.03 -5.71 -6.99
N LYS A 320 -7.77 -5.45 -7.37
CA LYS A 320 -6.92 -4.45 -6.70
C LYS A 320 -7.50 -3.04 -6.82
N ALA A 321 -7.94 -2.65 -8.01
CA ALA A 321 -8.53 -1.32 -8.25
C ALA A 321 -9.83 -1.11 -7.46
N LEU A 322 -10.72 -2.11 -7.41
CA LEU A 322 -11.91 -2.09 -6.56
C LEU A 322 -11.55 -1.98 -5.08
N ASN A 323 -10.55 -2.74 -4.62
CA ASN A 323 -10.08 -2.66 -3.24
C ASN A 323 -9.50 -1.28 -2.91
N HIS A 324 -8.73 -0.67 -3.81
CA HIS A 324 -8.24 0.70 -3.61
C HIS A 324 -9.39 1.69 -3.45
N ALA A 325 -10.40 1.62 -4.33
CA ALA A 325 -11.58 2.49 -4.26
C ALA A 325 -12.41 2.24 -2.99
N ALA A 326 -12.63 0.98 -2.61
CA ALA A 326 -13.37 0.64 -1.40
C ALA A 326 -12.67 1.11 -0.12
N LEU A 327 -11.35 0.93 -0.02
CA LEU A 327 -10.55 1.42 1.10
C LEU A 327 -10.56 2.94 1.20
N PHE A 328 -10.55 3.64 0.06
CA PHE A 328 -10.67 5.09 0.02
C PHE A 328 -12.04 5.57 0.52
N CYS A 329 -13.11 4.85 0.16
CA CYS A 329 -14.48 5.13 0.62
C CYS A 329 -14.80 4.58 2.02
N ASN A 330 -13.82 4.02 2.74
CA ASN A 330 -14.02 3.35 4.04
C ASN A 330 -15.11 2.27 4.00
N ARG A 331 -15.10 1.42 2.97
CA ARG A 331 -16.00 0.28 2.81
C ARG A 331 -15.23 -1.05 2.81
N LYS A 332 -15.85 -2.09 3.36
CA LYS A 332 -15.38 -3.47 3.19
C LYS A 332 -15.92 -3.99 1.87
N LEU A 333 -15.03 -4.26 0.91
CA LEU A 333 -15.42 -4.81 -0.38
C LEU A 333 -15.79 -6.29 -0.25
N ASN A 334 -16.95 -6.66 -0.80
CA ASN A 334 -17.35 -8.04 -1.01
C ASN A 334 -17.64 -8.24 -2.51
N ILE A 335 -16.89 -9.13 -3.13
CA ILE A 335 -16.99 -9.39 -4.56
C ILE A 335 -17.76 -10.68 -4.77
N ARG A 336 -18.84 -10.60 -5.54
CA ARG A 336 -19.60 -11.76 -6.00
C ARG A 336 -19.17 -12.08 -7.42
N PHE A 337 -18.47 -13.19 -7.59
CA PHE A 337 -18.04 -13.64 -8.91
C PHE A 337 -19.18 -14.36 -9.62
N VAL A 338 -19.73 -13.72 -10.65
CA VAL A 338 -20.84 -14.25 -11.44
C VAL A 338 -20.29 -14.73 -12.78
N HIS A 339 -20.39 -16.02 -13.05
CA HIS A 339 -19.93 -16.58 -14.32
C HIS A 339 -20.89 -16.18 -15.44
N ALA A 340 -20.40 -15.48 -16.45
CA ALA A 340 -21.26 -14.89 -17.48
C ALA A 340 -22.09 -15.96 -18.23
N SER A 341 -21.52 -17.12 -18.53
CA SER A 341 -22.27 -18.21 -19.19
C SER A 341 -23.35 -18.83 -18.32
N ASP A 342 -23.37 -18.55 -17.01
CA ASP A 342 -24.44 -19.03 -16.14
C ASP A 342 -25.67 -18.12 -16.18
N LEU A 343 -25.55 -16.91 -16.71
CA LEU A 343 -26.66 -15.97 -16.94
C LEU A 343 -27.36 -16.19 -18.29
N GLU A 344 -26.82 -17.05 -19.16
CA GLU A 344 -27.37 -17.31 -20.49
C GLU A 344 -28.67 -18.13 -20.44
N ALA A 345 -29.58 -17.87 -21.38
CA ALA A 345 -30.87 -18.57 -21.46
C ALA A 345 -30.74 -20.10 -21.63
N ASN A 346 -29.66 -20.56 -22.27
CA ASN A 346 -29.38 -21.99 -22.42
C ASN A 346 -29.04 -22.64 -21.08
N ARG A 347 -28.31 -21.95 -20.18
CA ARG A 347 -27.99 -22.47 -18.85
C ARG A 347 -29.25 -22.74 -18.04
N LYS A 348 -30.30 -21.92 -18.18
CA LYS A 348 -31.59 -22.17 -17.51
C LYS A 348 -32.18 -23.54 -17.84
N LYS A 349 -31.95 -24.06 -19.05
CA LYS A 349 -32.41 -25.39 -19.48
C LYS A 349 -31.44 -26.49 -19.07
N GLU A 350 -30.13 -26.24 -19.18
CA GLU A 350 -29.07 -27.22 -18.90
C GLU A 350 -28.86 -27.46 -17.39
N ASP A 351 -28.80 -26.38 -16.61
CA ASP A 351 -28.54 -26.38 -15.17
C ASP A 351 -29.24 -25.17 -14.51
N PRO A 352 -30.54 -25.31 -14.17
CA PRO A 352 -31.32 -24.22 -13.60
C PRO A 352 -30.80 -23.77 -12.23
N VAL A 353 -30.10 -24.64 -11.49
CA VAL A 353 -29.57 -24.31 -10.16
C VAL A 353 -28.51 -23.22 -10.30
N LYS A 354 -27.50 -23.44 -11.15
CA LYS A 354 -26.45 -22.44 -11.40
C LYS A 354 -27.00 -21.16 -12.00
N TYR A 355 -27.97 -21.27 -12.91
CA TYR A 355 -28.63 -20.10 -13.48
C TYR A 355 -29.27 -19.22 -12.41
N HIS A 356 -30.10 -19.81 -11.55
CA HIS A 356 -30.80 -19.05 -10.50
C HIS A 356 -29.85 -18.53 -9.42
N GLU A 357 -28.81 -19.27 -9.07
CA GLU A 357 -27.76 -18.81 -8.15
C GLU A 357 -27.01 -17.59 -8.70
N ALA A 358 -26.57 -17.64 -9.97
CA ALA A 358 -25.89 -16.53 -10.63
C ALA A 358 -26.76 -15.26 -10.66
N TRP A 359 -28.03 -15.39 -11.02
CA TRP A 359 -28.99 -14.28 -10.98
C TRP A 359 -29.25 -13.76 -9.57
N GLN A 360 -29.30 -14.63 -8.55
CA GLN A 360 -29.45 -14.20 -7.15
C GLN A 360 -28.25 -13.37 -6.69
N GLN A 361 -27.04 -13.80 -7.02
CA GLN A 361 -25.81 -13.07 -6.71
C GLN A 361 -25.77 -11.70 -7.40
N LEU A 362 -26.17 -11.64 -8.68
CA LEU A 362 -26.27 -10.39 -9.43
C LEU A 362 -27.32 -9.44 -8.83
N CYS A 363 -28.52 -9.96 -8.55
CA CYS A 363 -29.64 -9.15 -8.06
C CYS A 363 -29.41 -8.54 -6.67
N SER A 364 -28.68 -9.27 -5.82
CA SER A 364 -28.34 -8.82 -4.46
C SER A 364 -27.20 -7.80 -4.40
N ALA A 365 -26.47 -7.59 -5.49
CA ALA A 365 -25.36 -6.66 -5.51
C ALA A 365 -25.81 -5.18 -5.51
N HIS A 366 -24.95 -4.33 -4.95
CA HIS A 366 -25.11 -2.87 -4.94
C HIS A 366 -24.60 -2.22 -6.24
N GLY A 367 -23.68 -2.88 -6.94
CA GLY A 367 -23.16 -2.45 -8.23
C GLY A 367 -22.67 -3.64 -9.07
N VAL A 368 -22.59 -3.43 -10.38
CA VAL A 368 -22.22 -4.44 -11.37
C VAL A 368 -21.00 -3.97 -12.14
N ILE A 369 -20.02 -4.85 -12.32
CA ILE A 369 -18.86 -4.61 -13.17
C ILE A 369 -18.72 -5.71 -14.22
N VAL A 370 -18.55 -5.30 -15.48
CA VAL A 370 -18.25 -6.20 -16.60
C VAL A 370 -16.85 -5.87 -17.11
N PRO A 371 -15.83 -6.69 -16.76
CA PRO A 371 -14.46 -6.44 -17.18
C PRO A 371 -14.23 -6.81 -18.65
N GLY A 372 -13.02 -6.52 -19.11
CA GLY A 372 -12.52 -6.91 -20.43
C GLY A 372 -12.59 -8.42 -20.69
N GLY A 373 -12.46 -8.80 -21.96
CA GLY A 373 -12.47 -10.19 -22.39
C GLY A 373 -12.34 -10.29 -23.90
N PHE A 374 -12.35 -11.52 -24.40
CA PHE A 374 -12.22 -11.83 -25.82
C PHE A 374 -13.01 -13.09 -26.18
N GLY A 375 -13.45 -13.15 -27.43
CA GLY A 375 -14.23 -14.23 -28.00
C GLY A 375 -15.69 -14.26 -27.56
N SER A 376 -16.48 -15.09 -28.22
CA SER A 376 -17.95 -15.10 -28.08
C SER A 376 -18.50 -15.72 -26.78
N ARG A 377 -17.69 -16.50 -26.06
CA ARG A 377 -18.13 -17.21 -24.84
C ARG A 377 -18.52 -16.23 -23.73
N GLY A 378 -19.75 -16.33 -23.24
CA GLY A 378 -20.26 -15.53 -22.12
C GLY A 378 -20.75 -14.13 -22.51
N VAL A 379 -20.71 -13.76 -23.80
CA VAL A 379 -21.12 -12.42 -24.26
C VAL A 379 -22.61 -12.18 -24.02
N GLU A 380 -23.47 -13.14 -24.38
CA GLU A 380 -24.92 -13.00 -24.19
C GLU A 380 -25.32 -12.91 -22.71
N GLY A 381 -24.60 -13.61 -21.82
CA GLY A 381 -24.80 -13.48 -20.38
C GLY A 381 -24.37 -12.12 -19.83
N LYS A 382 -23.29 -11.53 -20.36
CA LYS A 382 -22.88 -10.16 -20.03
C LYS A 382 -23.93 -9.14 -20.50
N ILE A 383 -24.45 -9.29 -21.72
CA ILE A 383 -25.52 -8.43 -22.26
C ILE A 383 -26.75 -8.47 -21.36
N ALA A 384 -27.17 -9.66 -20.92
CA ALA A 384 -28.31 -9.81 -19.99
C ALA A 384 -28.05 -9.13 -18.63
N ALA A 385 -26.83 -9.21 -18.10
CA ALA A 385 -26.47 -8.52 -16.87
C ALA A 385 -26.51 -6.98 -17.01
N ILE A 386 -26.07 -6.47 -18.17
CA ILE A 386 -26.07 -5.03 -18.47
C ILE A 386 -27.50 -4.51 -18.63
N GLU A 387 -28.36 -5.25 -19.35
CA GLU A 387 -29.78 -4.93 -19.48
C GLU A 387 -30.45 -4.85 -18.10
N TRP A 388 -30.17 -5.83 -17.24
CA TRP A 388 -30.69 -5.83 -15.87
C TRP A 388 -30.18 -4.62 -15.08
N ALA A 389 -28.88 -4.30 -15.16
CA ALA A 389 -28.32 -3.16 -14.46
C ALA A 389 -28.97 -1.84 -14.91
N ARG A 390 -29.12 -1.65 -16.23
CA ARG A 390 -29.77 -0.48 -16.83
C ARG A 390 -31.22 -0.34 -16.41
N THR A 391 -32.01 -1.41 -16.52
CA THR A 391 -33.46 -1.38 -16.26
C THR A 391 -33.79 -1.26 -14.77
N GLN A 392 -32.92 -1.79 -13.89
CA GLN A 392 -33.09 -1.70 -12.44
C GLN A 392 -32.38 -0.50 -11.80
N SER A 393 -31.80 0.40 -12.62
CA SER A 393 -31.04 1.56 -12.15
C SER A 393 -29.90 1.20 -11.19
N LYS A 394 -29.22 0.07 -11.45
CA LYS A 394 -28.12 -0.42 -10.62
C LYS A 394 -26.78 0.13 -11.14
N PRO A 395 -25.95 0.74 -10.28
CA PRO A 395 -24.63 1.24 -10.67
C PRO A 395 -23.83 0.24 -11.50
N PHE A 396 -23.35 0.67 -12.66
CA PHE A 396 -22.68 -0.17 -13.64
C PHE A 396 -21.35 0.44 -14.10
N LEU A 397 -20.32 -0.40 -14.19
CA LEU A 397 -19.06 -0.09 -14.84
C LEU A 397 -18.71 -1.14 -15.90
N GLY A 398 -18.66 -0.73 -17.16
CA GLY A 398 -18.14 -1.54 -18.27
C GLY A 398 -16.69 -1.20 -18.59
N ILE A 399 -15.83 -2.19 -18.76
CA ILE A 399 -14.41 -1.98 -19.11
C ILE A 399 -14.08 -2.72 -20.40
N CYS A 400 -13.55 -2.01 -21.38
CA CYS A 400 -13.16 -2.53 -22.69
C CYS A 400 -14.32 -3.30 -23.33
N LEU A 401 -14.30 -4.64 -23.31
CA LEU A 401 -15.42 -5.47 -23.76
C LEU A 401 -16.76 -5.12 -23.06
N GLY A 402 -16.73 -4.66 -21.81
CA GLY A 402 -17.93 -4.20 -21.10
C GLY A 402 -18.63 -3.01 -21.77
N LEU A 403 -17.86 -2.07 -22.35
CA LEU A 403 -18.42 -0.98 -23.16
C LEU A 403 -19.07 -1.52 -24.43
N GLN A 404 -18.37 -2.40 -25.14
CA GLN A 404 -18.88 -2.99 -26.37
C GLN A 404 -20.17 -3.77 -26.14
N CYS A 405 -20.25 -4.58 -25.06
CA CYS A 405 -21.47 -5.28 -24.68
C CYS A 405 -22.61 -4.33 -24.31
N ALA A 406 -22.33 -3.18 -23.68
CA ALA A 406 -23.35 -2.19 -23.36
C ALA A 406 -23.93 -1.51 -24.60
N VAL A 407 -23.10 -1.20 -25.59
CA VAL A 407 -23.53 -0.67 -26.90
C VAL A 407 -24.41 -1.69 -27.63
N ILE A 408 -24.02 -2.97 -27.61
CA ILE A 408 -24.82 -4.05 -28.21
C ILE A 408 -26.17 -4.21 -27.50
N GLU A 409 -26.18 -4.20 -26.16
CA GLU A 409 -27.41 -4.30 -25.37
C GLU A 409 -28.39 -3.17 -25.72
N PHE A 410 -27.89 -1.94 -25.74
CA PHE A 410 -28.72 -0.76 -25.98
C PHE A 410 -29.26 -0.71 -27.40
N ALA A 411 -28.46 -1.11 -28.40
CA ALA A 411 -28.91 -1.23 -29.77
C ALA A 411 -30.07 -2.22 -29.91
N ARG A 412 -29.97 -3.38 -29.25
CA ARG A 412 -30.99 -4.44 -29.30
C ARG A 412 -32.28 -4.03 -28.61
N HIS A 413 -32.20 -3.43 -27.41
CA HIS A 413 -33.36 -3.23 -26.54
C HIS A 413 -33.95 -1.83 -26.58
N VAL A 414 -33.15 -0.79 -26.88
CA VAL A 414 -33.64 0.60 -26.92
C VAL A 414 -33.87 1.04 -28.37
N LEU A 415 -32.88 0.86 -29.25
CA LEU A 415 -33.01 1.22 -30.67
C LEU A 415 -33.78 0.18 -31.51
N GLN A 416 -34.10 -0.97 -30.92
CA GLN A 416 -34.84 -2.07 -31.58
C GLN A 416 -34.11 -2.69 -32.78
N TYR A 417 -32.78 -2.55 -32.87
CA TYR A 417 -31.95 -3.25 -33.85
C TYR A 417 -31.74 -4.69 -33.43
N LYS A 418 -32.77 -5.51 -33.69
CA LYS A 418 -32.75 -6.95 -33.43
C LYS A 418 -31.57 -7.59 -34.15
N GLY A 419 -30.76 -8.34 -33.40
CA GLY A 419 -29.56 -8.99 -33.94
C GLY A 419 -28.33 -8.09 -34.08
N ALA A 420 -28.37 -6.82 -33.62
CA ALA A 420 -27.18 -5.99 -33.56
C ALA A 420 -26.06 -6.70 -32.78
N ASN A 421 -24.83 -6.64 -33.29
CA ASN A 421 -23.70 -7.36 -32.70
C ASN A 421 -22.35 -6.73 -33.08
N SER A 422 -21.28 -7.24 -32.47
CA SER A 422 -19.90 -6.94 -32.85
C SER A 422 -19.44 -7.80 -34.03
N SER A 423 -18.66 -7.22 -34.93
CA SER A 423 -17.97 -7.96 -36.00
C SER A 423 -16.96 -9.00 -35.47
N GLU A 424 -16.58 -8.94 -34.19
CA GLU A 424 -15.77 -9.98 -33.53
C GLU A 424 -16.51 -11.32 -33.44
N PHE A 425 -17.82 -11.28 -33.17
CA PHE A 425 -18.59 -12.47 -32.81
C PHE A 425 -19.41 -13.01 -33.96
N ASP A 426 -20.05 -12.11 -34.72
CA ASP A 426 -20.95 -12.50 -35.80
C ASP A 426 -21.03 -11.43 -36.90
N LYS A 427 -21.25 -11.86 -38.13
CA LYS A 427 -21.43 -10.97 -39.28
C LYS A 427 -22.91 -10.71 -39.50
N VAL A 428 -23.41 -9.72 -38.78
CA VAL A 428 -24.83 -9.31 -38.78
C VAL A 428 -25.06 -8.07 -39.64
N GLU A 429 -26.33 -7.74 -39.91
CA GLU A 429 -26.71 -6.50 -40.62
C GLU A 429 -26.33 -5.25 -39.83
N HIS A 430 -26.65 -5.23 -38.53
CA HIS A 430 -26.36 -4.11 -37.63
C HIS A 430 -25.06 -4.33 -36.86
N GLN A 431 -23.91 -4.10 -37.50
CA GLN A 431 -22.60 -4.14 -36.86
C GLN A 431 -22.33 -2.83 -36.10
N VAL A 432 -22.77 -2.79 -34.85
CA VAL A 432 -22.64 -1.60 -33.97
C VAL A 432 -21.24 -1.48 -33.36
N VAL A 433 -20.47 -2.56 -33.38
CA VAL A 433 -19.05 -2.60 -33.00
C VAL A 433 -18.28 -3.25 -34.16
N ILE A 434 -17.20 -2.61 -34.61
CA ILE A 434 -16.42 -3.01 -35.78
C ILE A 434 -14.92 -3.03 -35.49
N GLU A 435 -14.16 -3.82 -36.24
CA GLU A 435 -12.70 -3.81 -36.16
C GLU A 435 -12.16 -2.50 -36.77
N MET A 436 -11.42 -1.71 -36.00
CA MET A 436 -10.81 -0.45 -36.43
C MET A 436 -9.35 -0.39 -35.98
N PRO A 437 -8.46 -1.17 -36.60
CA PRO A 437 -7.08 -1.27 -36.17
C PRO A 437 -6.31 0.03 -36.43
N GLU A 438 -5.28 0.28 -35.61
CA GLU A 438 -4.39 1.41 -35.79
C GLU A 438 -3.36 1.12 -36.88
N HIS A 439 -3.10 2.12 -37.72
CA HIS A 439 -2.08 2.07 -38.77
C HIS A 439 -0.97 3.06 -38.40
N ASN A 440 0.00 2.56 -37.65
CA ASN A 440 1.12 3.36 -37.14
C ASN A 440 2.27 3.40 -38.16
N THR A 441 2.84 4.58 -38.38
CA THR A 441 3.98 4.77 -39.29
C THR A 441 5.15 3.89 -38.87
N GLY A 442 5.63 3.02 -39.76
CA GLY A 442 6.73 2.08 -39.50
C GLY A 442 6.30 0.66 -39.12
N THR A 443 5.02 0.41 -38.87
CA THR A 443 4.48 -0.95 -38.67
C THR A 443 3.58 -1.33 -39.84
N MET A 444 3.84 -2.51 -40.45
CA MET A 444 2.99 -3.01 -41.53
C MET A 444 1.77 -3.74 -40.98
N GLY A 445 0.59 -3.48 -41.57
CA GLY A 445 -0.69 -4.11 -41.20
C GLY A 445 -1.44 -3.34 -40.10
N GLY A 446 -2.63 -3.85 -39.76
CA GLY A 446 -3.47 -3.29 -38.69
C GLY A 446 -2.97 -3.74 -37.32
N THR A 447 -2.53 -2.78 -36.51
CA THR A 447 -2.07 -3.02 -35.13
C THR A 447 -3.20 -2.87 -34.12
N MET A 448 -3.07 -3.56 -32.98
CA MET A 448 -3.93 -3.35 -31.82
C MET A 448 -3.75 -1.94 -31.27
N ARG A 449 -4.83 -1.29 -30.80
CA ARG A 449 -4.75 -0.07 -30.00
C ARG A 449 -4.24 -0.45 -28.62
N LEU A 450 -2.99 -0.07 -28.32
CA LEU A 450 -2.23 -0.59 -27.19
C LEU A 450 -1.40 0.50 -26.52
N GLY A 451 -1.34 0.47 -25.20
CA GLY A 451 -0.56 1.43 -24.39
C GLY A 451 -1.32 2.70 -24.08
N ARG A 452 -0.59 3.75 -23.67
CA ARG A 452 -1.18 5.03 -23.27
C ARG A 452 -1.71 5.80 -24.46
N ARG A 453 -2.95 6.24 -24.37
CA ARG A 453 -3.61 7.12 -25.35
C ARG A 453 -4.33 8.25 -24.62
N THR A 454 -4.44 9.38 -25.30
CA THR A 454 -5.15 10.55 -24.79
C THR A 454 -6.61 10.46 -25.21
N THR A 455 -7.48 10.73 -24.25
CA THR A 455 -8.94 10.82 -24.41
C THR A 455 -9.37 12.24 -24.10
N HIS A 456 -10.12 12.86 -25.00
CA HIS A 456 -10.67 14.20 -24.85
C HIS A 456 -12.12 14.14 -24.38
N PHE A 457 -12.46 14.86 -23.32
CA PHE A 457 -13.86 15.04 -22.93
C PHE A 457 -14.56 16.02 -23.88
N VAL A 458 -15.70 15.63 -24.44
CA VAL A 458 -16.46 16.46 -25.40
C VAL A 458 -17.59 17.26 -24.76
N THR A 459 -17.95 16.94 -23.52
CA THR A 459 -19.02 17.61 -22.75
C THR A 459 -18.57 17.90 -21.33
N ASP A 460 -19.02 19.03 -20.79
CA ASP A 460 -18.83 19.37 -19.37
C ASP A 460 -19.82 18.64 -18.46
N ASP A 461 -20.95 18.18 -19.02
CA ASP A 461 -21.92 17.38 -18.29
C ASP A 461 -21.55 15.89 -18.37
N SER A 462 -20.45 15.55 -17.70
CA SER A 462 -19.99 14.18 -17.51
C SER A 462 -19.71 13.91 -16.04
N ILE A 463 -20.16 12.75 -15.54
CA ILE A 463 -19.84 12.29 -14.19
C ILE A 463 -18.34 12.02 -14.10
N LEU A 464 -17.77 11.33 -15.08
CA LEU A 464 -16.34 11.04 -15.10
C LEU A 464 -15.49 12.30 -15.18
N LYS A 465 -15.82 13.28 -16.04
CA LYS A 465 -15.06 14.54 -16.12
C LYS A 465 -14.96 15.22 -14.75
N LYS A 466 -16.07 15.27 -14.00
CA LYS A 466 -16.12 15.78 -12.63
C LYS A 466 -15.23 14.96 -11.68
N LEU A 467 -15.29 13.63 -11.75
CA LEU A 467 -14.47 12.74 -10.91
C LEU A 467 -12.97 12.82 -11.22
N TYR A 468 -12.59 13.10 -12.47
CA TYR A 468 -11.21 13.38 -12.87
C TYR A 468 -10.78 14.83 -12.55
N GLY A 469 -11.65 15.64 -11.94
CA GLY A 469 -11.32 16.99 -11.49
C GLY A 469 -11.54 18.09 -12.53
N ASN A 470 -12.48 17.90 -13.47
CA ASN A 470 -12.81 18.83 -14.55
C ASN A 470 -11.66 19.11 -15.52
N VAL A 471 -10.78 18.13 -15.73
CA VAL A 471 -9.75 18.19 -16.79
C VAL A 471 -10.38 17.94 -18.15
N ASP A 472 -9.82 18.55 -19.21
CA ASP A 472 -10.32 18.36 -20.58
C ASP A 472 -9.80 17.08 -21.23
N THR A 473 -8.67 16.55 -20.76
CA THR A 473 -8.03 15.35 -21.30
C THR A 473 -7.57 14.42 -20.20
N ILE A 474 -7.63 13.13 -20.46
CA ILE A 474 -7.05 12.08 -19.62
C ILE A 474 -6.17 11.17 -20.45
N ASP A 475 -5.16 10.58 -19.81
CA ASP A 475 -4.27 9.60 -20.41
C ASP A 475 -4.49 8.25 -19.73
N GLU A 476 -4.93 7.26 -20.50
CA GLU A 476 -5.27 5.93 -20.00
C GLU A 476 -4.70 4.83 -20.90
N ARG A 477 -4.63 3.60 -20.38
CA ARG A 477 -4.02 2.47 -21.09
C ARG A 477 -5.08 1.64 -21.81
N HIS A 478 -4.85 1.37 -23.09
CA HIS A 478 -5.72 0.56 -23.93
C HIS A 478 -5.09 -0.78 -24.28
N ARG A 479 -5.96 -1.77 -24.53
CA ARG A 479 -5.62 -3.08 -25.10
C ARG A 479 -6.81 -3.70 -25.80
N HIS A 480 -7.10 -3.25 -27.02
CA HIS A 480 -8.24 -3.73 -27.81
C HIS A 480 -8.10 -3.44 -29.31
N ARG A 481 -8.99 -4.03 -30.12
CA ARG A 481 -9.00 -3.90 -31.60
C ARG A 481 -10.32 -3.40 -32.18
N TYR A 482 -11.39 -3.48 -31.41
CA TYR A 482 -12.74 -3.24 -31.86
C TYR A 482 -13.28 -1.97 -31.23
N GLU A 483 -13.94 -1.16 -32.05
CA GLU A 483 -14.45 0.16 -31.68
C GLU A 483 -15.95 0.24 -31.98
N VAL A 484 -16.64 1.19 -31.34
CA VAL A 484 -18.02 1.53 -31.70
C VAL A 484 -18.04 2.04 -33.14
N ASN A 485 -18.96 1.53 -33.95
CA ASN A 485 -19.10 1.93 -35.34
C ASN A 485 -19.62 3.39 -35.41
N PRO A 486 -18.83 4.34 -35.95
CA PRO A 486 -19.22 5.76 -35.98
C PRO A 486 -20.56 6.03 -36.68
N LYS A 487 -20.97 5.13 -37.59
CA LYS A 487 -22.25 5.24 -38.31
C LYS A 487 -23.47 5.30 -37.37
N TYR A 488 -23.42 4.64 -36.22
CA TYR A 488 -24.57 4.52 -35.32
C TYR A 488 -24.53 5.52 -34.15
N VAL A 489 -23.43 6.26 -33.97
CA VAL A 489 -23.19 7.13 -32.80
C VAL A 489 -24.29 8.17 -32.61
N GLU A 490 -24.67 8.87 -33.69
CA GLU A 490 -25.71 9.90 -33.63
C GLU A 490 -27.07 9.35 -33.16
N GLU A 491 -27.39 8.10 -33.50
CA GLU A 491 -28.64 7.44 -33.08
C GLU A 491 -28.62 7.04 -31.60
N PHE A 492 -27.46 6.59 -31.10
CA PHE A 492 -27.27 6.31 -29.67
C PHE A 492 -27.42 7.57 -28.82
N GLU A 493 -26.78 8.67 -29.23
CA GLU A 493 -26.82 9.94 -28.49
C GLU A 493 -28.23 10.52 -28.43
N LYS A 494 -28.98 10.46 -29.55
CA LYS A 494 -30.40 10.86 -29.58
C LYS A 494 -31.28 10.04 -28.65
N ALA A 495 -30.93 8.79 -28.40
CA ALA A 495 -31.65 7.89 -27.50
C ALA A 495 -31.20 7.99 -26.02
N GLY A 496 -30.22 8.86 -25.71
CA GLY A 496 -29.75 9.15 -24.35
C GLY A 496 -28.50 8.39 -23.92
N MET A 497 -27.88 7.59 -24.80
CA MET A 497 -26.55 7.00 -24.57
C MET A 497 -25.50 7.93 -25.16
N LYS A 498 -24.83 8.71 -24.31
CA LYS A 498 -23.87 9.73 -24.72
C LYS A 498 -22.46 9.19 -24.75
N PHE A 499 -21.70 9.58 -25.76
CA PHE A 499 -20.26 9.38 -25.79
C PHE A 499 -19.59 10.67 -25.34
N VAL A 500 -19.03 10.66 -24.13
CA VAL A 500 -18.53 11.87 -23.46
C VAL A 500 -17.02 12.03 -23.56
N GLY A 501 -16.32 11.00 -24.04
CA GLY A 501 -14.87 10.98 -24.20
C GLY A 501 -14.47 10.34 -25.52
N HIS A 502 -13.71 11.06 -26.34
CA HIS A 502 -13.32 10.66 -27.70
C HIS A 502 -11.80 10.59 -27.83
N SER A 503 -11.31 9.79 -28.79
CA SER A 503 -9.89 9.76 -29.15
C SER A 503 -9.40 11.07 -29.77
N ASP A 504 -8.08 11.27 -29.82
CA ASP A 504 -7.42 12.45 -30.44
C ASP A 504 -7.90 12.79 -31.86
N ASP A 505 -8.21 11.77 -32.67
CA ASP A 505 -8.72 11.92 -34.03
C ASP A 505 -10.23 12.11 -34.10
N ASN A 506 -10.91 12.14 -32.96
CA ASN A 506 -12.36 12.22 -32.80
C ASN A 506 -13.14 11.11 -33.53
N GLN A 507 -12.48 9.99 -33.86
CA GLN A 507 -13.09 8.87 -34.59
C GLN A 507 -13.60 7.76 -33.68
N ARG A 508 -13.02 7.60 -32.48
CA ARG A 508 -13.32 6.51 -31.56
C ARG A 508 -14.00 7.05 -30.32
N MET A 509 -15.03 6.34 -29.90
CA MET A 509 -15.80 6.65 -28.70
C MET A 509 -15.24 5.86 -27.52
N GLU A 510 -14.62 6.54 -26.57
CA GLU A 510 -13.84 5.91 -25.51
C GLU A 510 -14.55 5.89 -24.16
N ILE A 511 -15.47 6.84 -23.92
CA ILE A 511 -16.24 6.93 -22.69
C ILE A 511 -17.72 7.06 -23.01
N LEU A 512 -18.51 6.16 -22.44
CA LEU A 512 -19.96 6.10 -22.55
C LEU A 512 -20.59 6.44 -21.20
N GLU A 513 -21.57 7.34 -21.20
CA GLU A 513 -22.45 7.63 -20.07
C GLU A 513 -23.92 7.55 -20.51
N LEU A 514 -24.79 7.02 -19.63
CA LEU A 514 -26.23 6.95 -19.91
C LEU A 514 -27.00 8.02 -19.13
N ASP A 515 -27.85 8.77 -19.83
CA ASP A 515 -28.76 9.73 -19.22
C ASP A 515 -29.79 9.04 -18.31
N ASN A 516 -30.25 9.76 -17.29
CA ASN A 516 -31.28 9.31 -16.33
C ASN A 516 -30.93 8.03 -15.55
N HIS A 517 -29.65 7.69 -15.41
CA HIS A 517 -29.19 6.56 -14.59
C HIS A 517 -28.22 7.04 -13.49
N PRO A 518 -28.27 6.51 -12.25
CA PRO A 518 -27.45 6.99 -11.15
C PRO A 518 -25.94 6.90 -11.40
N TYR A 519 -25.50 5.81 -12.02
CA TYR A 519 -24.13 5.63 -12.51
C TYR A 519 -24.12 4.51 -13.55
N PHE A 520 -24.11 4.84 -14.83
CA PHE A 520 -23.91 3.87 -15.91
C PHE A 520 -22.79 4.39 -16.77
N VAL A 521 -21.59 3.90 -16.47
CA VAL A 521 -20.36 4.34 -17.12
C VAL A 521 -19.75 3.13 -17.79
N ALA A 522 -19.31 3.28 -19.03
CA ALA A 522 -18.45 2.30 -19.65
C ALA A 522 -17.27 2.99 -20.32
N VAL A 523 -16.09 2.38 -20.22
CA VAL A 523 -14.85 2.92 -20.75
C VAL A 523 -14.15 1.89 -21.63
N GLN A 524 -13.50 2.35 -22.70
CA GLN A 524 -12.78 1.49 -23.62
C GLN A 524 -11.35 1.18 -23.14
N TYR A 525 -10.76 2.09 -22.38
CA TYR A 525 -9.47 1.87 -21.70
C TYR A 525 -9.61 0.98 -20.45
N HIS A 526 -8.48 0.64 -19.85
CA HIS A 526 -8.36 -0.19 -18.65
C HIS A 526 -7.92 0.66 -17.43
N PRO A 527 -8.88 1.27 -16.68
CA PRO A 527 -8.57 2.09 -15.51
C PRO A 527 -7.94 1.32 -14.34
N GLU A 528 -7.90 -0.01 -14.39
CA GLU A 528 -7.31 -0.87 -13.38
C GLU A 528 -5.78 -0.84 -13.36
N TYR A 529 -5.14 -0.52 -14.49
CA TYR A 529 -3.68 -0.57 -14.61
C TYR A 529 -2.99 0.60 -13.91
N ILE A 530 -3.60 1.79 -13.95
CA ILE A 530 -3.04 3.00 -13.33
C ILE A 530 -3.55 3.25 -11.91
N SER A 531 -4.44 2.40 -11.39
CA SER A 531 -4.94 2.50 -10.02
C SER A 531 -3.84 2.22 -8.99
N ARG A 532 -3.68 3.10 -8.00
CA ARG A 532 -2.70 2.98 -6.90
C ARG A 532 -3.43 2.91 -5.55
N PRO A 533 -2.84 2.29 -4.49
CA PRO A 533 -3.48 2.20 -3.18
C PRO A 533 -3.83 3.56 -2.54
N LEU A 534 -2.99 4.57 -2.79
CA LEU A 534 -3.21 5.94 -2.29
C LEU A 534 -3.91 6.85 -3.32
N LYS A 535 -4.03 6.41 -4.57
CA LYS A 535 -4.63 7.15 -5.69
C LYS A 535 -5.49 6.19 -6.53
N PRO A 536 -6.67 5.79 -6.02
CA PRO A 536 -7.62 4.99 -6.79
C PRO A 536 -8.13 5.78 -7.99
N THR A 537 -8.57 5.05 -9.03
CA THR A 537 -9.01 5.65 -10.30
C THR A 537 -10.47 6.06 -10.27
N ALA A 538 -10.79 7.15 -10.99
CA ALA A 538 -12.10 7.78 -10.99
C ALA A 538 -13.26 6.84 -11.36
N PRO A 539 -13.17 5.97 -12.40
CA PRO A 539 -14.28 5.07 -12.73
C PRO A 539 -14.63 4.07 -11.62
N TYR A 540 -13.63 3.59 -10.88
CA TYR A 540 -13.84 2.67 -9.76
C TYR A 540 -14.38 3.39 -8.52
N LEU A 541 -13.87 4.59 -8.21
CA LEU A 541 -14.41 5.43 -7.14
C LEU A 541 -15.88 5.78 -7.39
N GLY A 542 -16.21 6.20 -8.62
CA GLY A 542 -17.58 6.51 -9.03
C GLY A 542 -18.52 5.32 -8.82
N LEU A 543 -18.09 4.12 -9.18
CA LEU A 543 -18.86 2.89 -8.97
C LEU A 543 -19.12 2.63 -7.49
N ILE A 544 -18.09 2.69 -6.63
CA ILE A 544 -18.23 2.42 -5.19
C ILE A 544 -19.11 3.49 -4.53
N TRP A 545 -18.89 4.78 -4.82
CA TRP A 545 -19.73 5.85 -4.30
C TRP A 545 -21.19 5.73 -4.75
N ALA A 546 -21.43 5.32 -5.99
CA ALA A 546 -22.79 5.09 -6.48
C ALA A 546 -23.44 3.88 -5.78
N ALA A 547 -22.69 2.79 -5.62
CA ALA A 547 -23.14 1.59 -4.90
C ALA A 547 -23.47 1.87 -3.42
N CYS A 548 -22.79 2.86 -2.81
CA CYS A 548 -23.06 3.32 -1.45
C CYS A 548 -24.11 4.44 -1.37
N GLY A 549 -24.62 4.96 -2.49
CA GLY A 549 -25.56 6.08 -2.51
C GLY A 549 -24.96 7.46 -2.19
N GLU A 550 -23.63 7.57 -2.17
CA GLU A 550 -22.89 8.79 -1.77
C GLU A 550 -22.46 9.65 -2.97
N LEU A 551 -22.51 9.12 -4.19
CA LEU A 551 -21.99 9.81 -5.39
C LEU A 551 -22.55 11.23 -5.57
N LYS A 552 -23.85 11.44 -5.34
CA LYS A 552 -24.47 12.76 -5.47
C LYS A 552 -23.85 13.77 -4.49
N ASN A 553 -23.63 13.36 -3.24
CA ASN A 553 -23.01 14.22 -2.24
C ASN A 553 -21.60 14.60 -2.67
N VAL A 554 -20.80 13.61 -3.11
CA VAL A 554 -19.43 13.84 -3.59
C VAL A 554 -19.40 14.83 -4.75
N LEU A 555 -20.24 14.63 -5.78
CA LEU A 555 -20.28 15.52 -6.94
C LEU A 555 -20.68 16.97 -6.59
N THR A 556 -21.56 17.17 -5.60
CA THR A 556 -21.93 18.52 -5.14
C THR A 556 -20.79 19.24 -4.39
N HIS A 557 -19.85 18.48 -3.80
CA HIS A 557 -18.67 19.06 -3.15
C HIS A 557 -17.56 19.36 -4.16
N VAL A 558 -17.36 18.48 -5.15
CA VAL A 558 -16.39 18.70 -6.23
C VAL A 558 -16.69 19.98 -7.02
N THR A 559 -17.97 20.25 -7.28
CA THR A 559 -18.42 21.45 -8.01
C THR A 559 -18.28 22.77 -7.23
N LYS A 560 -18.03 22.72 -5.92
CA LYS A 560 -17.87 23.91 -5.05
C LYS A 560 -16.41 24.28 -4.76
N ALA A 561 -15.44 23.42 -5.10
CA ALA A 561 -14.02 23.72 -4.91
C ALA A 561 -13.54 24.70 -6.00
N PRO A 562 -12.81 25.78 -5.65
CA PRO A 562 -12.35 26.76 -6.62
C PRO A 562 -11.31 26.14 -7.56
N THR A 563 -11.58 26.18 -8.87
CA THR A 563 -10.64 25.85 -9.93
C THR A 563 -9.59 26.95 -10.03
N THR A 564 -8.45 26.82 -9.35
CA THR A 564 -7.28 27.68 -9.66
C THR A 564 -6.57 27.16 -10.90
N PRO A 565 -6.49 27.93 -12.00
CA PRO A 565 -5.76 27.54 -13.18
C PRO A 565 -4.33 28.09 -13.08
N ASP A 566 -3.36 27.33 -12.56
CA ASP A 566 -1.98 27.48 -13.03
C ASP A 566 -1.05 26.31 -12.68
N VAL A 567 -0.22 25.97 -13.68
CA VAL A 567 0.97 25.10 -13.67
C VAL A 567 0.78 23.57 -13.54
N GLY A 568 0.72 22.92 -14.71
CA GLY A 568 1.42 21.66 -15.02
C GLY A 568 1.13 20.43 -14.15
N ASN A 569 0.33 19.52 -14.67
CA ASN A 569 0.28 18.10 -14.30
C ASN A 569 0.14 17.75 -12.80
N LYS A 570 -0.50 18.62 -12.00
CA LYS A 570 -0.90 18.29 -10.63
C LYS A 570 -2.36 17.83 -10.57
N SER A 571 -2.61 16.63 -11.09
CA SER A 571 -3.76 15.81 -10.65
C SER A 571 -3.65 15.38 -9.17
N HIS A 572 -2.55 15.77 -8.50
CA HIS A 572 -2.17 15.39 -7.15
C HIS A 572 -2.99 16.05 -6.03
N ASP A 573 -3.65 17.18 -6.25
CA ASP A 573 -4.32 17.92 -5.17
C ASP A 573 -5.85 17.79 -5.13
N ILE A 574 -6.50 17.30 -6.19
CA ILE A 574 -7.96 17.21 -6.21
C ILE A 574 -8.45 16.03 -5.36
N PHE A 575 -7.77 14.87 -5.41
CA PHE A 575 -8.16 13.72 -4.59
C PHE A 575 -7.79 13.86 -3.11
N SER A 576 -6.74 14.62 -2.77
CA SER A 576 -6.48 15.02 -1.38
C SER A 576 -7.57 15.97 -0.88
N HIS A 577 -7.99 16.94 -1.69
CA HIS A 577 -9.12 17.82 -1.36
C HIS A 577 -10.45 17.08 -1.29
N ILE A 578 -10.75 16.15 -2.21
CA ILE A 578 -11.96 15.32 -2.16
C ILE A 578 -11.91 14.36 -0.97
N ALA A 579 -10.74 13.82 -0.61
CA ALA A 579 -10.58 13.02 0.61
C ALA A 579 -10.81 13.87 1.87
N GLU A 580 -10.21 15.06 1.96
CA GLU A 580 -10.42 16.02 3.06
C GLU A 580 -11.88 16.47 3.13
N LEU A 581 -12.53 16.73 2.00
CA LEU A 581 -13.94 17.17 1.93
C LEU A 581 -14.93 16.04 2.20
N ALA A 582 -14.68 14.83 1.70
CA ALA A 582 -15.47 13.63 2.01
C ALA A 582 -15.33 13.26 3.50
N LEU A 583 -14.12 13.36 4.05
CA LEU A 583 -13.86 13.26 5.48
C LEU A 583 -14.60 14.37 6.26
N CYS A 584 -14.63 15.61 5.78
CA CYS A 584 -15.41 16.69 6.42
C CYS A 584 -16.94 16.51 6.30
N SER A 585 -17.43 15.81 5.27
CA SER A 585 -18.88 15.54 5.09
C SER A 585 -19.39 14.35 5.91
N ILE A 586 -18.47 13.45 6.33
CA ILE A 586 -18.78 12.23 7.11
C ILE A 586 -18.25 12.33 8.56
N ALA A 587 -17.36 13.27 8.86
CA ALA A 587 -16.84 13.51 10.20
C ALA A 587 -17.42 14.78 10.82
N THR A 588 -17.97 14.66 12.02
CA THR A 588 -17.96 15.76 12.99
C THR A 588 -16.52 16.27 13.15
N PRO A 589 -16.27 17.59 13.14
CA PRO A 589 -14.92 18.13 13.06
C PRO A 589 -14.14 17.82 14.34
N LEU A 590 -13.19 16.89 14.24
CA LEU A 590 -12.16 16.66 15.26
C LEU A 590 -10.95 17.54 14.96
N SER A 591 -11.08 18.84 15.21
CA SER A 591 -9.94 19.75 15.30
C SER A 591 -9.37 19.67 16.71
N TYR A 592 -8.17 19.08 16.87
CA TYR A 592 -7.46 19.07 18.15
C TYR A 592 -6.79 20.42 18.40
N TYR A 593 -7.19 21.13 19.46
CA TYR A 593 -6.42 22.23 20.02
C TYR A 593 -5.75 21.79 21.33
N THR A 594 -4.48 22.17 21.54
CA THR A 594 -3.73 21.90 22.77
C THR A 594 -3.84 23.08 23.74
N ILE A 595 -4.28 22.84 24.98
CA ILE A 595 -4.29 23.83 26.08
C ILE A 595 -3.57 23.22 27.30
N PHE A 596 -2.69 23.99 27.94
CA PHE A 596 -1.90 23.57 29.11
C PHE A 596 -2.55 24.04 30.43
N PHE A 597 -2.56 23.19 31.46
CA PHE A 597 -2.99 23.55 32.83
C PHE A 597 -1.97 23.08 33.90
N LYS A 598 -1.94 23.79 35.04
CA LYS A 598 -1.14 23.48 36.24
C LYS A 598 -2.04 23.46 37.47
N ILE A 599 -1.99 22.39 38.27
CA ILE A 599 -2.74 22.28 39.54
C ILE A 599 -1.74 22.07 40.70
N LYS A 600 -1.92 22.82 41.80
CA LYS A 600 -1.20 22.65 43.08
C LYS A 600 -2.25 22.77 44.21
N ASN A 601 -2.29 21.83 45.15
CA ASN A 601 -3.17 21.91 46.32
C ASN A 601 -2.53 22.67 47.50
N GLU A 602 -3.39 23.36 48.23
CA GLU A 602 -3.17 24.02 49.53
C GLU A 602 -3.41 23.05 50.71
N LYS A 603 -2.91 23.42 51.90
CA LYS A 603 -2.71 22.59 53.11
C LYS A 603 -4.01 22.29 53.93
N PRO A 604 -3.93 21.84 55.21
CA PRO A 604 -4.02 20.44 55.67
C PRO A 604 -5.27 20.17 56.55
N VAL A 605 -5.71 18.90 56.68
CA VAL A 605 -6.50 18.48 57.86
C VAL A 605 -5.92 17.15 58.36
N GLU A 606 -5.44 17.17 59.59
CA GLU A 606 -5.04 16.00 60.37
C GLU A 606 -6.30 15.32 60.90
N GLU A 607 -6.42 14.00 60.76
CA GLU A 607 -6.48 13.11 61.94
C GLU A 607 -6.46 11.62 61.56
N GLU A 608 -5.68 10.90 62.37
CA GLU A 608 -5.76 9.47 62.68
C GLU A 608 -5.47 8.43 61.56
N GLY A 609 -4.16 8.21 61.38
CA GLY A 609 -3.61 6.87 61.55
C GLY A 609 -3.91 5.82 60.47
N GLU A 610 -3.35 5.97 59.27
CA GLU A 610 -2.76 4.87 58.49
C GLU A 610 -2.12 5.39 57.18
N GLN A 611 -0.97 4.83 56.80
CA GLN A 611 -0.27 5.15 55.55
C GLN A 611 -1.08 4.73 54.32
N ARG A 612 -1.29 5.62 53.34
CA ARG A 612 -1.43 5.20 51.92
C ARG A 612 -0.81 6.20 50.93
N PRO A 613 -0.17 5.70 49.85
CA PRO A 613 0.33 6.51 48.75
C PRO A 613 -0.81 6.82 47.76
N GLY A 614 -0.81 8.00 47.16
CA GLY A 614 -1.65 8.28 46.00
C GLY A 614 -1.50 9.71 45.52
N LYS A 615 -1.63 10.04 44.23
CA LYS A 615 -1.83 9.27 42.99
C LYS A 615 -1.46 10.21 41.84
N ILE A 616 -0.99 9.63 40.75
CA ILE A 616 -0.80 10.28 39.45
C ILE A 616 -2.18 10.67 38.90
N GLY A 617 -2.34 11.93 38.48
CA GLY A 617 -3.50 12.37 37.70
C GLY A 617 -3.27 12.13 36.21
N VAL A 618 -4.23 11.46 35.57
CA VAL A 618 -4.26 11.12 34.13
C VAL A 618 -5.24 12.06 33.42
N LEU A 619 -4.83 12.57 32.26
CA LEU A 619 -5.66 13.36 31.33
C LEU A 619 -6.66 12.46 30.59
N SER A 620 -7.89 12.94 30.40
CA SER A 620 -8.88 12.37 29.49
C SER A 620 -9.37 13.44 28.52
N PHE A 621 -9.66 13.03 27.28
CA PHE A 621 -10.17 13.86 26.18
C PHE A 621 -11.71 13.76 26.12
N CYS A 622 -12.38 14.83 25.69
CA CYS A 622 -13.80 14.80 25.36
C CYS A 622 -14.05 15.37 23.96
N GLN A 623 -15.03 14.80 23.26
CA GLN A 623 -15.41 15.09 21.88
C GLN A 623 -16.40 16.27 21.81
N SER A 624 -16.40 16.93 20.66
CA SER A 624 -17.16 18.14 20.25
C SER A 624 -18.57 18.31 20.84
N GLY A 625 -18.87 19.53 21.29
CA GLY A 625 -20.21 20.12 21.27
C GLY A 625 -20.12 21.52 20.68
N ASP A 626 -20.96 21.81 19.68
CA ASP A 626 -21.08 23.11 19.01
C ASP A 626 -21.28 24.26 20.00
N ILE A 627 -20.36 25.23 20.01
CA ILE A 627 -20.57 26.54 20.63
C ILE A 627 -19.96 27.60 19.71
N THR A 628 -20.62 27.85 18.59
CA THR A 628 -20.42 29.11 17.87
C THR A 628 -21.53 30.09 18.30
N GLY A 629 -21.12 31.20 18.91
CA GLY A 629 -21.89 32.45 18.87
C GLY A 629 -23.00 32.71 19.91
N GLN A 630 -23.08 32.00 21.04
CA GLN A 630 -23.96 32.42 22.15
C GLN A 630 -23.28 32.38 23.52
N GLU A 631 -23.43 33.47 24.26
CA GLU A 631 -23.05 33.58 25.67
C GLU A 631 -24.05 32.76 26.51
N ILE A 632 -23.71 31.50 26.80
CA ILE A 632 -24.54 30.62 27.63
C ILE A 632 -23.92 30.52 29.03
N ARG A 633 -24.57 31.15 30.02
CA ARG A 633 -24.31 30.87 31.44
C ARG A 633 -24.86 29.49 31.78
N VAL A 634 -23.97 28.51 31.88
CA VAL A 634 -24.33 27.14 32.30
C VAL A 634 -24.25 27.06 33.84
N THR A 635 -25.39 26.82 34.49
CA THR A 635 -25.46 26.47 35.91
C THR A 635 -25.14 25.00 36.13
N ARG A 636 -24.59 24.67 37.31
CA ARG A 636 -24.05 23.36 37.75
C ARG A 636 -24.99 22.16 37.54
N GLN A 637 -26.31 22.40 37.46
CA GLN A 637 -27.32 21.37 37.25
C GLN A 637 -27.25 20.78 35.83
N LYS A 638 -27.16 21.63 34.79
CA LYS A 638 -27.21 21.23 33.38
C LYS A 638 -25.99 20.38 32.95
N HIS A 639 -24.84 20.62 33.58
CA HIS A 639 -23.63 19.84 33.34
C HIS A 639 -23.73 18.42 33.94
N THR A 640 -24.37 18.30 35.11
CA THR A 640 -24.61 17.00 35.77
C THR A 640 -25.61 16.16 34.98
N ASP A 641 -26.64 16.80 34.41
CA ASP A 641 -27.63 16.11 33.57
C ASP A 641 -27.00 15.58 32.27
N LEU A 642 -26.14 16.38 31.62
CA LEU A 642 -25.36 15.96 30.44
C LEU A 642 -24.39 14.81 30.74
N GLN A 643 -23.75 14.80 31.91
CA GLN A 643 -22.88 13.70 32.34
C GLN A 643 -23.65 12.39 32.57
N ASN A 644 -24.82 12.47 33.18
CA ASN A 644 -25.68 11.31 33.41
C ASN A 644 -26.25 10.77 32.09
N GLU A 645 -26.61 11.64 31.15
CA GLU A 645 -27.10 11.24 29.82
C GLU A 645 -26.01 10.54 28.98
N VAL A 646 -24.76 11.02 29.06
CA VAL A 646 -23.62 10.37 28.40
C VAL A 646 -23.35 8.99 29.00
N ASN A 647 -23.44 8.85 30.33
CA ASN A 647 -23.27 7.57 31.01
C ASN A 647 -24.37 6.57 30.63
N ASP A 648 -25.63 7.01 30.59
CA ASP A 648 -26.77 6.17 30.20
C ASP A 648 -26.71 5.72 28.73
N ARG A 649 -26.21 6.58 27.82
CA ARG A 649 -26.01 6.22 26.40
C ARG A 649 -24.91 5.18 26.21
N ILE A 650 -23.81 5.29 26.96
CA ILE A 650 -22.69 4.32 26.94
C ILE A 650 -23.17 2.97 27.48
N CYS A 651 -24.00 2.96 28.53
CA CYS A 651 -24.57 1.72 29.08
C CYS A 651 -25.63 1.08 28.15
N LYS A 652 -26.41 1.86 27.41
CA LYS A 652 -27.42 1.33 26.46
C LYS A 652 -26.83 0.75 25.18
N GLN A 653 -25.63 1.14 24.76
CA GLN A 653 -25.02 0.71 23.49
C GLN A 653 -24.18 -0.59 23.57
N GLN A 654 -24.12 -1.26 24.73
CA GLN A 654 -23.36 -2.51 24.95
C GLN A 654 -21.96 -2.55 24.29
N VAL A 655 -21.21 -1.44 24.32
CA VAL A 655 -19.82 -1.41 23.85
C VAL A 655 -18.91 -1.70 25.04
N SER A 656 -18.25 -2.86 25.04
CA SER A 656 -17.36 -3.25 26.12
C SER A 656 -16.08 -2.41 26.13
N ALA A 657 -15.82 -1.68 27.21
CA ALA A 657 -14.49 -1.20 27.53
C ALA A 657 -13.85 -2.14 28.57
N LYS A 658 -12.86 -2.94 28.17
CA LYS A 658 -11.96 -3.62 29.12
C LYS A 658 -10.83 -2.65 29.49
N ILE A 659 -10.89 -2.10 30.69
CA ILE A 659 -9.74 -1.43 31.31
C ILE A 659 -9.00 -2.47 32.15
N SER A 660 -7.72 -2.68 31.91
CA SER A 660 -6.87 -3.48 32.80
C SER A 660 -6.64 -2.70 34.10
N THR A 661 -7.41 -3.01 35.15
CA THR A 661 -7.22 -2.46 36.48
C THR A 661 -6.51 -3.47 37.37
N HIS A 662 -5.24 -3.21 37.71
CA HIS A 662 -4.73 -3.69 38.99
C HIS A 662 -4.83 -2.57 40.02
N GLY A 663 -5.86 -2.69 40.87
CA GLY A 663 -5.91 -2.16 42.23
C GLY A 663 -6.30 -0.70 42.39
N LEU A 664 -7.60 -0.38 42.34
CA LEU A 664 -8.18 0.83 42.96
C LEU A 664 -9.60 0.59 43.47
N SER A 665 -9.73 -0.22 44.51
CA SER A 665 -11.01 -0.55 45.15
C SER A 665 -11.36 0.29 46.38
N PHE A 666 -10.67 1.39 46.70
CA PHE A 666 -10.98 2.18 47.91
C PHE A 666 -10.59 3.68 47.81
N ILE A 667 -11.44 4.58 47.27
CA ILE A 667 -11.49 6.04 47.61
C ILE A 667 -12.90 6.61 47.29
N SER A 668 -13.52 7.37 48.22
CA SER A 668 -14.72 8.21 48.01
C SER A 668 -14.56 9.59 48.70
N GLY A 669 -15.02 10.71 48.09
CA GLY A 669 -15.00 12.07 48.67
C GLY A 669 -15.28 13.24 47.68
N ASN A 670 -15.66 14.43 48.18
CA ASN A 670 -16.06 15.64 47.40
C ASN A 670 -14.96 16.73 47.32
N LEU A 671 -14.96 17.57 46.27
CA LEU A 671 -13.91 18.57 45.92
C LEU A 671 -14.37 20.05 46.06
N VAL A 672 -13.49 20.98 46.49
CA VAL A 672 -13.72 22.44 46.73
C VAL A 672 -12.57 23.31 46.12
N TYR A 673 -12.78 24.61 45.85
CA TYR A 673 -11.88 25.53 45.08
C TYR A 673 -11.70 26.96 45.70
N ASP A 674 -10.54 27.62 45.49
CA ASP A 674 -10.24 29.06 45.81
C ASP A 674 -9.32 29.74 44.74
N ALA A 675 -9.40 31.07 44.55
CA ALA A 675 -8.84 31.82 43.41
C ALA A 675 -8.22 33.21 43.76
N ARG A 676 -6.88 33.34 43.70
CA ARG A 676 -6.14 34.64 43.70
C ARG A 676 -4.84 34.61 42.87
N GLN A 677 -4.33 35.79 42.47
CA GLN A 677 -3.30 36.00 41.43
C GLN A 677 -1.81 35.92 41.88
N PRO A 678 -0.85 35.70 40.95
CA PRO A 678 0.51 35.22 41.25
C PRO A 678 1.54 36.27 41.70
N GLU A 679 1.28 37.57 41.54
CA GLU A 679 2.27 38.62 41.84
C GLU A 679 2.48 38.88 43.35
N GLU A 680 1.65 38.30 44.22
CA GLU A 680 1.67 38.57 45.66
C GLU A 680 2.44 37.52 46.50
N LYS A 681 3.21 36.62 45.88
CA LYS A 681 3.87 35.51 46.60
C LYS A 681 5.41 35.63 46.65
N GLY A 682 5.95 35.90 47.84
CA GLY A 682 7.38 35.85 48.14
C GLY A 682 7.90 34.41 48.30
N LEU A 683 9.15 34.14 47.90
CA LEU A 683 9.82 32.85 48.02
C LEU A 683 11.06 32.94 48.92
N VAL A 684 11.31 31.90 49.72
CA VAL A 684 12.51 31.76 50.56
C VAL A 684 13.29 30.53 50.07
N PRO A 685 14.54 30.68 49.60
CA PRO A 685 15.37 29.55 49.18
C PRO A 685 15.80 28.68 50.37
N LEU A 686 15.96 27.38 50.13
CA LEU A 686 16.44 26.43 51.14
C LEU A 686 17.98 26.45 51.22
N GLY A 687 18.52 26.83 52.39
CA GLY A 687 19.94 26.68 52.75
C GLY A 687 20.68 27.97 53.12
N GLU A 688 20.14 29.13 52.79
CA GLU A 688 20.64 30.43 53.25
C GLU A 688 19.49 31.15 53.99
N GLY A 689 19.82 31.92 55.03
CA GLY A 689 18.84 32.53 55.95
C GLY A 689 17.75 33.40 55.30
N PRO A 690 16.79 33.93 56.07
CA PRO A 690 15.50 34.39 55.57
C PRO A 690 15.63 35.70 54.79
N LYS A 691 15.95 35.59 53.50
CA LYS A 691 15.72 36.65 52.53
C LYS A 691 14.67 36.16 51.55
N ILE A 692 13.57 36.88 51.53
CA ILE A 692 12.51 36.70 50.54
C ILE A 692 13.03 37.31 49.25
N VAL A 693 13.17 36.49 48.22
CA VAL A 693 13.62 36.91 46.90
C VAL A 693 12.52 36.58 45.90
N SER A 694 12.30 37.45 44.91
CA SER A 694 11.28 37.17 43.90
C SER A 694 11.66 35.93 43.08
N ALA A 695 10.66 35.19 42.60
CA ALA A 695 10.88 33.98 41.79
C ALA A 695 11.75 34.23 40.55
N ARG A 696 11.73 35.48 40.05
CA ARG A 696 12.50 35.91 38.89
C ARG A 696 13.98 36.13 39.20
N GLU A 697 14.30 36.66 40.38
CA GLU A 697 15.68 36.86 40.83
C GLU A 697 16.36 35.53 41.19
N PHE A 698 15.64 34.61 41.82
CA PHE A 698 16.17 33.27 42.14
C PHE A 698 16.47 32.43 40.89
N TYR A 699 15.64 32.57 39.85
CA TYR A 699 15.88 31.93 38.55
C TYR A 699 17.16 32.43 37.87
N ASN A 700 17.41 33.74 37.93
CA ASN A 700 18.62 34.33 37.34
C ASN A 700 19.91 33.90 38.08
N ASP A 701 19.87 33.75 39.41
CA ASP A 701 21.02 33.27 40.22
C ASP A 701 21.37 31.80 39.92
N LEU A 702 20.36 30.96 39.68
CA LEU A 702 20.53 29.56 39.28
C LEU A 702 21.14 29.41 37.88
N CYS A 703 20.76 30.28 36.94
CA CYS A 703 21.35 30.31 35.61
C CYS A 703 22.84 30.69 35.65
N GLU A 704 23.24 31.67 36.48
CA GLU A 704 24.65 32.04 36.66
C GLU A 704 25.48 30.91 37.35
N LYS A 705 24.91 30.21 38.33
CA LYS A 705 25.57 29.06 38.99
C LYS A 705 25.81 27.90 38.02
N ALA A 706 24.84 27.58 37.17
CA ALA A 706 24.98 26.54 36.14
C ALA A 706 26.05 26.88 35.08
N GLU A 707 26.22 28.16 34.75
CA GLU A 707 27.30 28.59 33.84
C GLU A 707 28.69 28.53 34.49
N ARG A 708 28.82 28.81 35.79
CA ARG A 708 30.09 28.63 36.53
C ARG A 708 30.50 27.16 36.62
N GLU A 709 29.58 26.25 36.86
CA GLU A 709 29.84 24.80 36.88
C GLU A 709 30.22 24.25 35.49
N ARG A 710 29.61 24.75 34.42
CA ARG A 710 30.03 24.41 33.05
C ARG A 710 31.45 24.87 32.74
N ARG A 711 31.90 26.00 33.32
CA ARG A 711 33.28 26.50 33.18
C ARG A 711 34.29 25.73 34.05
N SER A 712 33.90 25.21 35.23
CA SER A 712 34.78 24.38 36.07
C SER A 712 34.95 22.95 35.52
N ASN A 713 33.88 22.34 35.00
CA ASN A 713 33.94 21.00 34.38
C ASN A 713 34.73 20.97 33.07
N ARG A 714 34.91 22.12 32.40
CA ARG A 714 35.84 22.25 31.26
C ARG A 714 37.31 22.27 31.68
N LYS A 715 37.63 22.64 32.94
CA LYS A 715 38.99 22.63 33.49
C LYS A 715 39.39 21.28 34.12
N ASN A 716 38.42 20.49 34.60
CA ASN A 716 38.69 19.22 35.32
C ASN A 716 38.85 17.97 34.43
N LYS A 717 38.65 18.06 33.11
CA LYS A 717 38.88 16.93 32.17
C LYS A 717 40.36 16.68 31.82
N SER A 718 41.30 17.43 32.40
CA SER A 718 42.73 17.30 32.12
C SER A 718 43.61 16.80 33.28
N SER A 719 43.06 16.26 34.37
CA SER A 719 43.92 15.71 35.43
C SER A 719 43.35 14.50 36.18
N ASN A 720 44.17 13.44 36.19
CA ASN A 720 44.32 12.38 37.20
C ASN A 720 43.77 10.97 36.88
N TYR A 721 44.70 10.21 36.30
CA TYR A 721 44.95 8.78 36.50
C TYR A 721 45.44 8.46 37.95
N HIS A 722 45.24 7.19 38.35
CA HIS A 722 45.90 6.43 39.46
C HIS A 722 45.43 6.56 40.92
N LYS A 723 44.94 5.45 41.53
CA LYS A 723 45.67 4.58 42.52
C LYS A 723 44.73 3.59 43.27
N ASP A 724 44.99 2.29 43.08
CA ASP A 724 45.16 1.15 44.02
C ASP A 724 44.99 1.36 45.55
N ILE A 725 44.75 0.39 46.46
CA ILE A 725 44.49 -1.08 46.56
C ILE A 725 44.21 -1.35 48.08
N GLY A 726 43.37 -2.35 48.40
CA GLY A 726 43.48 -3.30 49.54
C GLY A 726 43.29 -2.79 50.98
N ASP A 727 42.98 -3.60 51.98
CA ASP A 727 42.44 -4.97 52.08
C ASP A 727 42.04 -5.18 53.57
N ASP A 728 41.12 -6.13 53.78
CA ASP A 728 41.04 -7.07 54.91
C ASP A 728 40.29 -6.83 56.27
N ILE A 729 39.26 -7.71 56.46
CA ILE A 729 38.91 -8.55 57.65
C ILE A 729 37.96 -7.96 58.73
N GLN A 730 36.70 -8.43 58.88
CA GLN A 730 36.28 -9.68 59.57
C GLN A 730 34.73 -9.85 59.74
N MET A 731 34.20 -10.92 59.13
CA MET A 731 33.09 -11.84 59.49
C MET A 731 31.87 -11.40 60.34
N SER A 732 30.70 -11.36 59.67
CA SER A 732 29.46 -12.06 60.10
C SER A 732 28.61 -12.47 58.88
N GLU A 733 28.43 -13.79 58.74
CA GLU A 733 27.31 -14.54 58.11
C GLU A 733 26.76 -14.25 56.68
N PHE A 734 26.87 -15.31 55.86
CA PHE A 734 25.96 -15.82 54.82
C PHE A 734 25.68 -15.04 53.52
N ALA A 735 26.46 -15.31 52.45
CA ALA A 735 25.99 -15.26 51.05
C ALA A 735 27.00 -15.91 50.08
N LEU A 736 26.85 -17.21 49.80
CA LEU A 736 27.72 -18.04 48.94
C LEU A 736 26.78 -18.88 48.05
N GLN A 737 27.04 -19.24 46.79
CA GLN A 737 28.34 -19.48 46.15
C GLN A 737 28.20 -19.84 44.65
N LYS A 738 29.30 -19.57 43.91
CA LYS A 738 29.98 -20.38 42.84
C LYS A 738 29.94 -19.96 41.34
N ASN A 739 31.16 -19.60 40.88
CA ASN A 739 31.95 -20.14 39.75
C ASN A 739 31.84 -19.57 38.29
N VAL A 740 32.72 -18.62 37.95
CA VAL A 740 33.96 -18.72 37.08
C VAL A 740 34.07 -19.93 36.10
N PRO A 741 34.77 -19.89 34.92
CA PRO A 741 35.17 -18.80 33.98
C PRO A 741 34.83 -19.10 32.48
N LEU A 742 34.97 -18.10 31.59
CA LEU A 742 35.49 -18.12 30.20
C LEU A 742 34.99 -16.86 29.47
N GLY A 743 35.85 -16.13 28.75
CA GLY A 743 35.41 -15.10 27.80
C GLY A 743 35.36 -15.65 26.36
N PRO A 744 35.03 -14.83 25.33
CA PRO A 744 34.18 -13.63 25.28
C PRO A 744 32.94 -13.84 24.37
N ALA A 745 32.05 -12.83 24.36
CA ALA A 745 30.91 -12.63 23.44
C ALA A 745 29.51 -13.16 23.87
N ASP A 746 28.60 -12.20 23.94
CA ASP A 746 27.14 -12.23 23.77
C ASP A 746 26.28 -13.31 24.46
N LEU A 747 25.37 -12.89 25.38
CA LEU A 747 23.90 -12.98 25.22
C LEU A 747 23.10 -12.69 26.53
N ASN A 748 22.15 -11.74 26.41
CA ASN A 748 20.73 -11.71 26.82
C ASN A 748 20.15 -12.10 28.22
N LEU A 749 19.17 -11.25 28.60
CA LEU A 749 17.84 -11.45 29.24
C LEU A 749 17.65 -11.51 30.79
N LEU A 750 16.64 -10.72 31.23
CA LEU A 750 15.73 -10.83 32.40
C LEU A 750 16.13 -10.31 33.82
N ALA A 751 15.44 -9.22 34.22
CA ALA A 751 14.87 -8.81 35.54
C ALA A 751 15.65 -9.10 36.86
N THR A 752 15.92 -8.12 37.73
CA THR A 752 14.92 -7.59 38.70
C THR A 752 15.35 -6.29 39.42
N VAL A 753 14.56 -5.22 39.21
CA VAL A 753 14.04 -4.17 40.11
C VAL A 753 14.93 -3.46 41.18
N GLY A 754 15.16 -2.15 40.96
CA GLY A 754 15.50 -1.09 41.94
C GLY A 754 15.37 0.32 41.29
N PRO A 755 14.93 1.39 41.99
CA PRO A 755 13.97 2.43 41.51
C PRO A 755 14.61 3.64 40.77
N ARG A 756 14.05 4.33 39.74
CA ARG A 756 12.77 4.34 38.96
C ARG A 756 13.04 5.04 37.60
N THR A 757 13.36 4.35 36.50
CA THR A 757 12.54 3.87 35.35
C THR A 757 11.80 4.93 34.49
N ILE A 758 12.29 5.13 33.26
CA ILE A 758 11.62 5.81 32.13
C ILE A 758 10.86 4.72 31.33
N HIS A 759 9.61 4.98 30.95
CA HIS A 759 8.88 4.13 30.01
C HIS A 759 8.74 4.85 28.67
N VAL A 760 9.15 4.16 27.60
CA VAL A 760 9.00 4.62 26.22
C VAL A 760 7.97 3.72 25.54
N TYR A 761 6.96 4.33 24.93
CA TYR A 761 6.05 3.69 23.99
C TYR A 761 5.98 4.55 22.72
N ASP A 762 5.71 3.91 21.59
CA ASP A 762 6.02 4.35 20.22
C ASP A 762 5.48 5.72 19.74
N LYS A 763 4.71 6.47 20.54
CA LYS A 763 4.33 7.87 20.25
C LYS A 763 4.18 8.78 21.49
N LEU A 764 4.78 8.44 22.63
CA LEU A 764 4.65 9.21 23.89
C LEU A 764 5.98 9.29 24.65
N CYS A 765 6.36 10.48 25.15
CA CYS A 765 7.44 10.63 26.12
C CYS A 765 6.84 11.05 27.47
N VAL A 766 6.98 10.20 28.50
CA VAL A 766 6.54 10.50 29.87
C VAL A 766 7.75 10.54 30.78
N VAL A 767 8.01 11.70 31.36
CA VAL A 767 9.01 11.87 32.42
C VAL A 767 8.28 11.87 33.76
N VAL A 768 8.45 10.81 34.55
CA VAL A 768 7.99 10.75 35.93
C VAL A 768 9.16 11.10 36.84
N LEU A 769 9.14 12.30 37.41
CA LEU A 769 10.03 12.63 38.53
C LEU A 769 9.46 12.01 39.81
N SER A 770 10.20 11.08 40.38
CA SER A 770 9.92 10.51 41.68
C SER A 770 10.69 11.29 42.74
N ASN A 771 10.01 11.77 43.79
CA ASN A 771 10.64 12.27 45.00
C ASN A 771 11.54 11.18 45.63
N LYS A 772 12.84 11.27 45.37
CA LYS A 772 13.89 11.37 46.37
C LYS A 772 14.99 12.28 45.82
#